data_AF-A0A7J6S7X7-F1
#
_entry.id   AF-A0A7J6S7X7-F1
#
_cell.length_a   1.000
_cell.length_b   1.000
_cell.length_c   1.000
_cell.angle_alpha   90.00
_cell.angle_beta   90.00
_cell.angle_gamma   90.00
#
_symmetry.space_group_name_H-M   'P 1'
#
loop_
_entity.id
_entity.type
_entity.pdbx_description
1 polymer ?
#
loop_
_entity_poly.entity_id
_entity_poly.type
_entity_poly.pdbx_seq_one_letter_code
_entity_poly.pdbx_strand_id
1 'polypeptide(L)'
;MLRTLSALRRSEVERVQEGIFDAYEELCRTLTAEGETGGPENRIELLLDCAKDWLACIGDLDQPVATRRRAFALLRSLLAQQQPAVSDSVCTLIGAPKMMEVILKCGSSEWGIEPYWTWHAFLAAVASPTCPHSYELVCSHTPVLEEILDAVAPKVLRSAEPAESDIADLVAPLCSALDRARSWPSVLAILRPRRRMLLELLLAINGSHRDSVARLLRVITSVLGHSRQGMDRGDYEHLADSMLGMLSPPTNAEILHEAVGLVQELAKVEASRSVIHEKGILSPSLVEATLTAADQRTLPRLFASLQLGCTSPETMENLASSTLIKRSLALLTSPTTDQQTTLRITSFLLELARDHRAASTLREEMHARTIFSLLRRENASASRCATIELIYSLARPDPSFRRLLVDLDGEAPSALASLVQLATEGPLSVQSHAAWLVSSLAACHGADVEYTSKLVAALSRLLTSEEATVLEHTLWGLTQVSLDDEEVVQRLVAVGVPAIVCNLRSGSHSDGLRCGRMRVVAHLATNMILKSDMVANTDILRIAVETLASEDPSLKAAAAASVASLARGAPDVGRELCRLGVALMLLSMAQLPDGAVAIEAVAELALVPEMVEEVMQSNAVAGLYVLARGDRSLVAGLLSSADKHLEDCKMRLRALSTESSSKAGSRAGALLASSTSVCVEDETDFKFPLVAVTLVNRIAQVNRASREAVINSGGPSVI
;
A
#
# COMPACT_ATOMS: atom_id res chain seq x y z
N MET A 1 -7.11 -51.91 -46.90
CA MET A 1 -5.99 -52.89 -46.91
C MET A 1 -5.77 -53.54 -45.55
N LEU A 2 -5.60 -52.79 -44.44
CA LEU A 2 -5.43 -53.36 -43.09
C LEU A 2 -6.53 -54.38 -42.70
N ARG A 3 -7.80 -54.07 -42.96
CA ARG A 3 -8.93 -55.00 -42.75
C ARG A 3 -8.90 -56.25 -43.65
N THR A 4 -8.21 -56.19 -44.78
CA THR A 4 -8.04 -57.31 -45.71
C THR A 4 -6.88 -58.20 -45.28
N LEU A 5 -5.91 -57.64 -44.56
CA LEU A 5 -4.72 -58.32 -44.08
C LEU A 5 -4.94 -59.15 -42.82
N SER A 6 -5.90 -58.77 -41.98
CA SER A 6 -6.29 -59.58 -40.82
C SER A 6 -6.86 -60.96 -41.18
N ALA A 7 -7.00 -61.29 -42.49
CA ALA A 7 -7.58 -62.53 -42.99
C ALA A 7 -6.57 -63.48 -43.71
N LEU A 8 -5.27 -63.16 -43.78
CA LEU A 8 -4.26 -63.95 -44.50
C LEU A 8 -3.40 -64.84 -43.54
N ARG A 9 -2.59 -65.78 -44.08
CA ARG A 9 -1.69 -66.64 -43.29
C ARG A 9 -0.59 -65.80 -42.60
N ARG A 10 -0.31 -66.05 -41.30
CA ARG A 10 0.60 -65.26 -40.43
C ARG A 10 1.89 -64.76 -41.09
N SER A 11 2.63 -65.61 -41.79
CA SER A 11 3.93 -65.23 -42.40
C SER A 11 3.83 -64.34 -43.64
N GLU A 12 2.73 -64.41 -44.38
CA GLU A 12 2.48 -63.50 -45.52
C GLU A 12 1.82 -62.20 -45.05
N VAL A 13 1.05 -62.27 -43.95
CA VAL A 13 0.50 -61.11 -43.24
C VAL A 13 1.62 -60.21 -42.74
N GLU A 14 2.64 -60.76 -42.09
CA GLU A 14 3.76 -59.97 -41.55
C GLU A 14 4.47 -59.14 -42.64
N ARG A 15 4.87 -59.78 -43.75
CA ARG A 15 5.59 -59.08 -44.84
C ARG A 15 4.72 -58.02 -45.53
N VAL A 16 3.43 -58.27 -45.71
CA VAL A 16 2.52 -57.29 -46.31
C VAL A 16 2.17 -56.19 -45.32
N GLN A 17 2.05 -56.49 -44.02
CA GLN A 17 1.92 -55.48 -42.97
C GLN A 17 3.15 -54.56 -42.95
N GLU A 18 4.37 -55.10 -43.01
CA GLU A 18 5.60 -54.30 -43.08
C GLU A 18 5.59 -53.33 -44.27
N GLY A 19 5.27 -53.82 -45.47
CA GLY A 19 5.18 -52.95 -46.66
C GLY A 19 4.06 -51.92 -46.57
N ILE A 20 2.98 -52.20 -45.84
CA ILE A 20 1.95 -51.21 -45.53
C ILE A 20 2.49 -50.14 -44.59
N PHE A 21 3.15 -50.52 -43.49
CA PHE A 21 3.72 -49.54 -42.58
C PHE A 21 4.78 -48.67 -43.27
N ASP A 22 5.62 -49.24 -44.15
CA ASP A 22 6.54 -48.47 -44.99
C ASP A 22 5.80 -47.44 -45.86
N ALA A 23 4.70 -47.85 -46.51
CA ALA A 23 3.90 -46.98 -47.36
C ALA A 23 3.17 -45.89 -46.56
N TYR A 24 2.65 -46.21 -45.37
CA TYR A 24 2.02 -45.24 -44.48
C TYR A 24 3.04 -44.26 -43.90
N GLU A 25 4.23 -44.73 -43.55
CA GLU A 25 5.31 -43.89 -43.06
C GLU A 25 5.76 -42.92 -44.14
N GLU A 26 5.95 -43.40 -45.37
CA GLU A 26 6.25 -42.55 -46.52
C GLU A 26 5.11 -41.57 -46.79
N LEU A 27 3.85 -42.02 -46.77
CA LEU A 27 2.69 -41.12 -46.90
C LEU A 27 2.69 -40.03 -45.82
N CYS A 28 2.96 -40.37 -44.57
CA CYS A 28 3.02 -39.38 -43.49
C CYS A 28 4.20 -38.42 -43.69
N ARG A 29 5.37 -38.90 -44.15
CA ARG A 29 6.49 -38.03 -44.52
C ARG A 29 6.13 -37.10 -45.67
N THR A 30 5.47 -37.59 -46.72
CA THR A 30 5.06 -36.77 -47.87
C THR A 30 4.02 -35.73 -47.47
N LEU A 31 2.99 -36.14 -46.72
CA LEU A 31 1.92 -35.25 -46.24
C LEU A 31 2.46 -34.14 -45.32
N THR A 32 3.59 -34.37 -44.67
CA THR A 32 4.20 -33.42 -43.72
C THR A 32 5.29 -32.58 -44.35
N ALA A 33 5.94 -33.07 -45.41
CA ALA A 33 6.94 -32.33 -46.19
C ALA A 33 6.33 -31.37 -47.22
N GLU A 34 5.17 -31.69 -47.80
CA GLU A 34 4.53 -30.85 -48.82
C GLU A 34 3.78 -29.66 -48.19
N GLY A 35 4.48 -28.59 -47.87
CA GLY A 35 3.93 -27.45 -47.13
C GLY A 35 2.80 -26.64 -47.79
N GLU A 36 2.49 -26.77 -49.09
CA GLU A 36 1.73 -25.67 -49.76
C GLU A 36 0.64 -26.04 -50.79
N THR A 37 0.50 -27.29 -51.25
CA THR A 37 -0.32 -27.55 -52.47
C THR A 37 -1.63 -28.32 -52.28
N GLY A 38 -2.00 -28.71 -51.06
CA GLY A 38 -3.27 -29.39 -50.77
C GLY A 38 -4.03 -28.75 -49.60
N GLY A 39 -5.36 -28.66 -49.69
CA GLY A 39 -6.20 -28.07 -48.64
C GLY A 39 -5.94 -28.73 -47.27
N PRO A 40 -5.72 -27.94 -46.19
CA PRO A 40 -5.26 -28.44 -44.90
C PRO A 40 -6.24 -29.43 -44.23
N GLU A 41 -7.54 -29.29 -44.49
CA GLU A 41 -8.59 -30.10 -43.86
C GLU A 41 -8.51 -31.59 -44.24
N ASN A 42 -8.40 -31.89 -45.54
CA ASN A 42 -8.32 -33.27 -46.03
C ASN A 42 -7.05 -34.00 -45.54
N ARG A 43 -5.96 -33.26 -45.32
CA ARG A 43 -4.71 -33.83 -44.80
C ARG A 43 -4.83 -34.20 -43.33
N ILE A 44 -5.44 -33.33 -42.52
CA ILE A 44 -5.66 -33.59 -41.09
C ILE A 44 -6.60 -34.79 -40.92
N GLU A 45 -7.69 -34.88 -41.68
CA GLU A 45 -8.61 -36.03 -41.61
C GLU A 45 -7.91 -37.35 -41.95
N LEU A 46 -7.08 -37.37 -43.00
CA LEU A 46 -6.33 -38.56 -43.39
C LEU A 46 -5.32 -38.96 -42.31
N LEU A 47 -4.59 -38.00 -41.73
CA LEU A 47 -3.65 -38.27 -40.63
C LEU A 47 -4.38 -38.76 -39.37
N LEU A 48 -5.59 -38.27 -39.11
CA LEU A 48 -6.42 -38.75 -38.00
C LEU A 48 -6.92 -40.17 -38.22
N ASP A 49 -7.31 -40.53 -39.44
CA ASP A 49 -7.71 -41.89 -39.76
C ASP A 49 -6.52 -42.85 -39.68
N CYS A 50 -5.33 -42.43 -40.11
CA CYS A 50 -4.09 -43.17 -39.87
C CYS A 50 -3.84 -43.37 -38.37
N ALA A 51 -3.98 -42.32 -37.54
CA ALA A 51 -3.78 -42.41 -36.11
C ALA A 51 -4.80 -43.37 -35.46
N LYS A 52 -6.06 -43.35 -35.88
CA LYS A 52 -7.10 -44.32 -35.41
C LYS A 52 -6.72 -45.76 -35.76
N ASP A 53 -6.27 -46.00 -36.99
CA ASP A 53 -5.88 -47.33 -37.45
C ASP A 53 -4.65 -47.84 -36.70
N TRP A 54 -3.66 -46.98 -36.44
CA TRP A 54 -2.48 -47.34 -35.64
C TRP A 54 -2.84 -47.60 -34.18
N LEU A 55 -3.72 -46.79 -33.60
CA LEU A 55 -4.22 -46.99 -32.24
C LEU A 55 -5.01 -48.31 -32.10
N ALA A 56 -5.82 -48.65 -33.10
CA ALA A 56 -6.48 -49.95 -33.16
C ALA A 56 -5.45 -51.09 -33.28
N CYS A 57 -4.40 -50.91 -34.08
CA CYS A 57 -3.30 -51.87 -34.20
C CYS A 57 -2.52 -52.05 -32.88
N ILE A 58 -2.34 -50.97 -32.11
CA ILE A 58 -1.67 -50.99 -30.81
C ILE A 58 -2.50 -51.80 -29.80
N GLY A 59 -3.81 -51.60 -29.77
CA GLY A 59 -4.72 -52.27 -28.84
C GLY A 59 -5.03 -53.73 -29.15
N ASP A 60 -4.70 -54.20 -30.35
CA ASP A 60 -4.95 -55.57 -30.78
C ASP A 60 -3.83 -56.51 -30.30
N LEU A 61 -4.19 -57.43 -29.40
CA LEU A 61 -3.26 -58.41 -28.83
C LEU A 61 -2.72 -59.39 -29.86
N ASP A 62 -3.48 -59.65 -30.93
CA ASP A 62 -3.13 -60.60 -31.97
C ASP A 62 -2.10 -60.05 -32.97
N GLN A 63 -1.81 -58.75 -32.91
CA GLN A 63 -0.77 -58.13 -33.74
C GLN A 63 0.64 -58.45 -33.23
N PRO A 64 1.62 -58.68 -34.14
CA PRO A 64 3.01 -58.86 -33.75
C PRO A 64 3.56 -57.65 -32.97
N VAL A 65 4.42 -57.92 -31.99
CA VAL A 65 5.06 -56.88 -31.15
C VAL A 65 5.80 -55.85 -32.01
N ALA A 66 6.48 -56.28 -33.07
CA ALA A 66 7.19 -55.40 -34.01
C ALA A 66 6.24 -54.41 -34.71
N THR A 67 5.08 -54.90 -35.16
CA THR A 67 4.01 -54.11 -35.78
C THR A 67 3.48 -53.06 -34.82
N ARG A 68 3.21 -53.43 -33.56
CA ARG A 68 2.76 -52.48 -32.54
C ARG A 68 3.81 -51.43 -32.18
N ARG A 69 5.08 -51.82 -32.06
CA ARG A 69 6.19 -50.89 -31.84
C ARG A 69 6.30 -49.87 -32.98
N ARG A 70 6.13 -50.32 -34.21
CA ARG A 70 6.16 -49.46 -35.39
C ARG A 70 4.96 -48.49 -35.43
N ALA A 71 3.76 -48.96 -35.11
CA ALA A 71 2.58 -48.12 -34.97
C ALA A 71 2.78 -47.02 -33.90
N PHE A 72 3.41 -47.35 -32.76
CA PHE A 72 3.78 -46.37 -31.73
C PHE A 72 4.83 -45.37 -32.23
N ALA A 73 5.87 -45.81 -32.95
CA ALA A 73 6.89 -44.93 -33.50
C ALA A 73 6.30 -43.91 -34.48
N LEU A 74 5.32 -44.32 -35.29
CA LEU A 74 4.59 -43.44 -36.20
C LEU A 74 3.65 -42.48 -35.46
N LEU A 75 2.95 -42.95 -34.43
CA LEU A 75 2.15 -42.08 -33.58
C LEU A 75 3.03 -41.02 -32.89
N ARG A 76 4.23 -41.41 -32.42
CA ARG A 76 5.23 -40.48 -31.87
C ARG A 76 5.66 -39.46 -32.91
N SER A 77 5.96 -39.86 -34.14
CA SER A 77 6.40 -38.93 -35.17
C SER A 77 5.30 -37.91 -35.53
N LEU A 78 4.03 -38.32 -35.54
CA LEU A 78 2.89 -37.39 -35.68
C LEU A 78 2.76 -36.43 -34.50
N LEU A 79 2.94 -36.92 -33.27
CA LEU A 79 2.86 -36.07 -32.06
C LEU A 79 4.03 -35.08 -31.97
N ALA A 80 5.21 -35.47 -32.45
CA ALA A 80 6.42 -34.64 -32.45
C ALA A 80 6.40 -33.56 -33.55
N GLN A 81 5.54 -33.68 -34.56
CA GLN A 81 5.41 -32.66 -35.61
C GLN A 81 4.84 -31.37 -35.03
N GLN A 82 5.50 -30.24 -35.29
CA GLN A 82 5.10 -28.92 -34.81
C GLN A 82 3.87 -28.32 -35.51
N GLN A 83 3.02 -29.13 -36.15
CA GLN A 83 1.74 -28.66 -36.69
C GLN A 83 0.67 -28.73 -35.59
N PRO A 84 0.24 -27.60 -35.00
CA PRO A 84 -0.64 -27.61 -33.83
C PRO A 84 -1.96 -28.34 -34.10
N ALA A 85 -2.57 -28.11 -35.27
CA ALA A 85 -3.87 -28.69 -35.64
C ALA A 85 -3.87 -30.23 -35.71
N VAL A 86 -2.80 -30.83 -36.22
CA VAL A 86 -2.66 -32.30 -36.30
C VAL A 86 -2.38 -32.86 -34.90
N SER A 87 -1.42 -32.27 -34.19
CA SER A 87 -1.05 -32.70 -32.83
C SER A 87 -2.24 -32.62 -31.87
N ASP A 88 -3.03 -31.55 -31.94
CA ASP A 88 -4.21 -31.33 -31.11
C ASP A 88 -5.32 -32.35 -31.38
N SER A 89 -5.58 -32.63 -32.65
CA SER A 89 -6.61 -33.59 -33.03
C SER A 89 -6.21 -35.03 -32.68
N VAL A 90 -4.92 -35.38 -32.86
CA VAL A 90 -4.36 -36.67 -32.45
C VAL A 90 -4.33 -36.79 -30.92
N CYS A 91 -3.98 -35.74 -30.19
CA CYS A 91 -4.01 -35.73 -28.72
C CYS A 91 -5.43 -35.86 -28.18
N THR A 92 -6.43 -35.27 -28.85
CA THR A 92 -7.85 -35.46 -28.52
C THR A 92 -8.29 -36.91 -28.74
N LEU A 93 -7.85 -37.52 -29.84
CA LEU A 93 -8.11 -38.93 -30.14
C LEU A 93 -7.47 -39.87 -29.10
N ILE A 94 -6.19 -39.65 -28.77
CA ILE A 94 -5.47 -40.41 -27.75
C ILE A 94 -6.08 -40.18 -26.37
N GLY A 95 -6.47 -38.95 -26.07
CA GLY A 95 -7.09 -38.54 -24.81
C GLY A 95 -8.51 -39.05 -24.61
N ALA A 96 -9.12 -39.73 -25.59
CA ALA A 96 -10.37 -40.42 -25.37
C ALA A 96 -10.18 -41.49 -24.28
N PRO A 97 -11.00 -41.53 -23.20
CA PRO A 97 -10.77 -42.42 -22.05
C PRO A 97 -10.57 -43.89 -22.43
N LYS A 98 -11.36 -44.40 -23.38
CA LYS A 98 -11.24 -45.78 -23.91
C LYS A 98 -9.90 -46.02 -24.60
N MET A 99 -9.39 -45.03 -25.31
CA MET A 99 -8.14 -45.14 -26.03
C MET A 99 -6.96 -45.11 -25.07
N MET A 100 -7.03 -44.25 -24.05
CA MET A 100 -6.01 -44.21 -23.02
C MET A 100 -5.97 -45.51 -22.21
N GLU A 101 -7.12 -46.08 -21.89
CA GLU A 101 -7.19 -47.39 -21.21
C GLU A 101 -6.46 -48.48 -22.03
N VAL A 102 -6.64 -48.48 -23.35
CA VAL A 102 -5.93 -49.38 -24.27
C VAL A 102 -4.43 -49.13 -24.23
N ILE A 103 -3.99 -47.88 -24.42
CA ILE A 103 -2.58 -47.49 -24.43
C ILE A 103 -1.89 -47.89 -23.11
N LEU A 104 -2.54 -47.65 -21.97
CA LEU A 104 -1.99 -47.96 -20.66
C LEU A 104 -1.96 -49.46 -20.37
N LYS A 105 -2.94 -50.23 -20.84
CA LYS A 105 -2.89 -51.69 -20.80
C LYS A 105 -1.73 -52.25 -21.61
N CYS A 106 -1.40 -51.62 -22.76
CA CYS A 106 -0.26 -51.99 -23.59
C CYS A 106 1.12 -51.77 -22.92
N GLY A 107 1.18 -51.05 -21.81
CA GLY A 107 2.42 -50.85 -21.04
C GLY A 107 2.81 -52.02 -20.15
N SER A 108 1.95 -53.03 -19.96
CA SER A 108 2.32 -54.19 -19.15
C SER A 108 3.32 -55.09 -19.91
N SER A 109 4.21 -55.77 -19.17
CA SER A 109 5.23 -56.67 -19.73
C SER A 109 4.66 -57.75 -20.66
N GLU A 110 3.37 -58.04 -20.56
CA GLU A 110 2.64 -59.01 -21.39
C GLU A 110 2.49 -58.57 -22.86
N TRP A 111 2.62 -57.27 -23.15
CA TRP A 111 2.41 -56.73 -24.50
C TRP A 111 3.70 -56.59 -25.31
N GLY A 112 4.88 -56.78 -24.70
CA GLY A 112 6.18 -56.69 -25.36
C GLY A 112 6.54 -55.29 -25.91
N ILE A 113 5.71 -54.30 -25.62
CA ILE A 113 5.97 -52.88 -25.90
C ILE A 113 6.65 -52.32 -24.66
N GLU A 114 7.74 -51.60 -24.86
CA GLU A 114 8.43 -50.98 -23.74
C GLU A 114 7.53 -49.88 -23.15
N PRO A 115 7.32 -49.86 -21.81
CA PRO A 115 6.47 -48.88 -21.12
C PRO A 115 6.75 -47.43 -21.53
N TYR A 116 8.01 -47.17 -21.89
CA TYR A 116 8.51 -45.93 -22.46
C TYR A 116 7.61 -45.31 -23.55
N TRP A 117 7.19 -46.10 -24.55
CA TRP A 117 6.41 -45.60 -25.70
C TRP A 117 5.00 -45.19 -25.28
N THR A 118 4.40 -46.00 -24.41
CA THR A 118 3.11 -45.75 -23.78
C THR A 118 3.15 -44.47 -22.95
N TRP A 119 4.22 -44.26 -22.18
CA TRP A 119 4.41 -43.06 -21.36
C TRP A 119 4.56 -41.80 -22.21
N HIS A 120 5.34 -41.85 -23.29
CA HIS A 120 5.49 -40.70 -24.18
C HIS A 120 4.15 -40.28 -24.79
N ALA A 121 3.36 -41.23 -25.31
CA ALA A 121 2.05 -40.96 -25.88
C ALA A 121 1.07 -40.38 -24.85
N PHE A 122 1.05 -40.95 -23.63
CA PHE A 122 0.27 -40.43 -22.51
C PHE A 122 0.65 -38.99 -22.16
N LEU A 123 1.94 -38.72 -21.95
CA LEU A 123 2.44 -37.40 -21.58
C LEU A 123 2.19 -36.35 -22.67
N ALA A 124 2.38 -36.71 -23.95
CA ALA A 124 2.10 -35.82 -25.07
C ALA A 124 0.60 -35.44 -25.14
N ALA A 125 -0.29 -36.42 -24.96
CA ALA A 125 -1.73 -36.17 -24.95
C ALA A 125 -2.17 -35.28 -23.77
N VAL A 126 -1.63 -35.52 -22.58
CA VAL A 126 -1.91 -34.71 -21.38
C VAL A 126 -1.31 -33.30 -21.49
N ALA A 127 -0.14 -33.17 -22.14
CA ALA A 127 0.52 -31.89 -22.36
C ALA A 127 -0.21 -30.99 -23.38
N SER A 128 -0.95 -31.56 -24.33
CA SER A 128 -1.59 -30.81 -25.42
C SER A 128 -2.72 -29.89 -24.94
N PRO A 129 -2.65 -28.57 -25.15
CA PRO A 129 -3.58 -27.59 -24.58
C PRO A 129 -5.04 -27.79 -25.01
N THR A 130 -5.27 -28.48 -26.12
CA THR A 130 -6.60 -28.73 -26.70
C THR A 130 -7.26 -30.00 -26.18
N CYS A 131 -6.52 -30.92 -25.55
CA CYS A 131 -7.10 -32.16 -25.06
C CYS A 131 -8.09 -31.88 -23.90
N PRO A 132 -9.42 -32.07 -24.10
CA PRO A 132 -10.44 -31.66 -23.15
C PRO A 132 -10.50 -32.56 -21.90
N HIS A 133 -9.94 -33.77 -22.00
CA HIS A 133 -9.97 -34.78 -20.94
C HIS A 133 -8.71 -34.80 -20.07
N SER A 134 -7.78 -33.87 -20.27
CA SER A 134 -6.44 -33.95 -19.65
C SER A 134 -6.48 -34.00 -18.12
N TYR A 135 -7.42 -33.30 -17.48
CA TYR A 135 -7.62 -33.38 -16.02
C TYR A 135 -8.13 -34.76 -15.59
N GLU A 136 -9.18 -35.26 -16.26
CA GLU A 136 -9.81 -36.54 -15.95
C GLU A 136 -8.83 -37.69 -16.16
N LEU A 137 -8.10 -37.67 -17.28
CA LEU A 137 -7.07 -38.66 -17.63
C LEU A 137 -5.96 -38.74 -16.59
N VAL A 138 -5.45 -37.59 -16.11
CA VAL A 138 -4.39 -37.59 -15.10
C VAL A 138 -4.91 -38.04 -13.74
N CYS A 139 -6.14 -37.66 -13.38
CA CYS A 139 -6.75 -38.11 -12.13
C CYS A 139 -7.04 -39.61 -12.15
N SER A 140 -7.55 -40.15 -13.26
CA SER A 140 -7.86 -41.59 -13.38
C SER A 140 -6.62 -42.46 -13.54
N HIS A 141 -5.49 -41.89 -13.98
CA HIS A 141 -4.24 -42.61 -14.23
C HIS A 141 -3.07 -42.06 -13.42
N THR A 142 -3.35 -41.55 -12.23
CA THR A 142 -2.35 -41.14 -11.24
C THR A 142 -1.24 -42.20 -11.01
N PRO A 143 -1.56 -43.50 -10.87
CA PRO A 143 -0.52 -44.54 -10.69
C PRO A 143 0.46 -44.63 -11.86
N VAL A 144 0.02 -44.31 -13.07
CA VAL A 144 0.89 -44.32 -14.27
C VAL A 144 1.85 -43.14 -14.22
N LEU A 145 1.37 -41.95 -13.85
CA LEU A 145 2.25 -40.80 -13.67
C LEU A 145 3.30 -41.08 -12.57
N GLU A 146 2.88 -41.75 -11.49
CA GLU A 146 3.78 -42.22 -10.44
C GLU A 146 4.83 -43.20 -10.96
N GLU A 147 4.43 -44.20 -11.74
CA GLU A 147 5.33 -45.19 -12.35
C GLU A 147 6.32 -44.53 -13.32
N ILE A 148 5.84 -43.61 -14.17
CA ILE A 148 6.68 -42.80 -15.07
C ILE A 148 7.75 -42.07 -14.27
N LEU A 149 7.35 -41.37 -13.22
CA LEU A 149 8.25 -40.58 -12.40
C LEU A 149 9.29 -41.47 -11.70
N ASP A 150 8.89 -42.63 -11.19
CA ASP A 150 9.80 -43.60 -10.54
C ASP A 150 10.75 -44.27 -11.52
N ALA A 151 10.36 -44.45 -12.77
CA ALA A 151 11.18 -45.09 -13.78
C ALA A 151 12.09 -44.12 -14.54
N VAL A 152 11.62 -42.91 -14.81
CA VAL A 152 12.35 -41.89 -15.56
C VAL A 152 13.40 -41.24 -14.65
N ALA A 153 13.04 -40.81 -13.44
CA ALA A 153 13.93 -40.01 -12.61
C ALA A 153 15.28 -40.72 -12.31
N PRO A 154 15.34 -41.99 -11.87
CA PRO A 154 16.61 -42.66 -11.60
C PRO A 154 17.48 -42.84 -12.84
N LYS A 155 16.87 -42.98 -14.03
CA LYS A 155 17.60 -43.12 -15.29
C LYS A 155 18.20 -41.78 -15.72
N VAL A 156 17.44 -40.69 -15.64
CA VAL A 156 17.95 -39.34 -15.92
C VAL A 156 19.08 -38.98 -14.95
N LEU A 157 18.95 -39.38 -13.68
CA LEU A 157 19.94 -39.06 -12.64
C LEU A 157 21.25 -39.85 -12.74
N ARG A 158 21.21 -41.07 -13.30
CA ARG A 158 22.38 -41.95 -13.38
C ARG A 158 23.14 -41.85 -14.70
N SER A 159 22.54 -41.28 -15.74
CA SER A 159 23.24 -41.11 -17.02
C SER A 159 24.16 -39.88 -16.93
N ALA A 160 25.47 -40.12 -16.91
CA ALA A 160 26.48 -39.05 -16.94
C ALA A 160 26.52 -38.33 -18.31
N GLU A 161 25.92 -38.95 -19.33
CA GLU A 161 25.76 -38.39 -20.67
C GLU A 161 24.26 -38.46 -21.06
N PRO A 162 23.63 -37.35 -21.47
CA PRO A 162 22.23 -37.31 -21.90
C PRO A 162 22.02 -37.94 -23.31
N ALA A 163 22.93 -38.82 -23.74
CA ALA A 163 22.96 -39.37 -25.09
C ALA A 163 21.95 -40.52 -25.33
N GLU A 164 21.25 -41.00 -24.31
CA GLU A 164 20.03 -41.77 -24.55
C GLU A 164 18.94 -40.80 -25.01
N SER A 165 18.86 -40.59 -26.33
CA SER A 165 17.84 -39.76 -27.02
C SER A 165 16.44 -39.98 -26.47
N ASP A 166 16.17 -41.18 -25.99
CA ASP A 166 14.88 -41.59 -25.47
C ASP A 166 14.53 -40.86 -24.16
N ILE A 167 15.47 -40.60 -23.26
CA ILE A 167 15.13 -39.88 -22.02
C ILE A 167 14.82 -38.40 -22.31
N ALA A 168 15.56 -37.76 -23.20
CA ALA A 168 15.32 -36.38 -23.62
C ALA A 168 13.92 -36.21 -24.24
N ASP A 169 13.49 -37.20 -25.01
CA ASP A 169 12.15 -37.25 -25.62
C ASP A 169 11.02 -37.32 -24.59
N LEU A 170 11.25 -37.88 -23.39
CA LEU A 170 10.23 -37.90 -22.32
C LEU A 170 10.23 -36.64 -21.45
N VAL A 171 11.38 -36.00 -21.28
CA VAL A 171 11.53 -34.85 -20.37
C VAL A 171 10.63 -33.68 -20.78
N ALA A 172 10.60 -33.32 -22.06
CA ALA A 172 9.83 -32.17 -22.52
C ALA A 172 8.30 -32.39 -22.41
N PRO A 173 7.73 -33.53 -22.87
CA PRO A 173 6.33 -33.87 -22.63
C PRO A 173 5.98 -33.97 -21.14
N LEU A 174 6.87 -34.56 -20.32
CA LEU A 174 6.66 -34.64 -18.87
C LEU A 174 6.57 -33.26 -18.24
N CYS A 175 7.54 -32.38 -18.49
CA CYS A 175 7.53 -31.01 -17.95
C CYS A 175 6.30 -30.23 -18.43
N SER A 176 5.85 -30.44 -19.67
CA SER A 176 4.66 -29.82 -20.23
C SER A 176 3.37 -30.31 -19.57
N ALA A 177 3.24 -31.61 -19.37
CA ALA A 177 2.12 -32.23 -18.67
C ALA A 177 2.05 -31.75 -17.21
N LEU A 178 3.18 -31.73 -16.51
CA LEU A 178 3.27 -31.23 -15.13
C LEU A 178 2.94 -29.74 -15.05
N ASP A 179 3.45 -28.92 -15.96
CA ASP A 179 3.21 -27.47 -15.99
C ASP A 179 1.73 -27.14 -16.18
N ARG A 180 1.03 -27.89 -17.03
CA ARG A 180 -0.41 -27.75 -17.18
C ARG A 180 -1.17 -28.22 -15.94
N ALA A 181 -0.70 -29.30 -15.34
CA ALA A 181 -1.30 -29.90 -14.15
C ALA A 181 -1.00 -29.14 -12.85
N ARG A 182 -0.12 -28.12 -12.87
CA ARG A 182 0.27 -27.36 -11.66
C ARG A 182 -0.90 -26.63 -10.98
N SER A 183 -2.00 -26.42 -11.71
CA SER A 183 -3.23 -25.80 -11.18
C SER A 183 -4.22 -26.82 -10.61
N TRP A 184 -3.93 -28.11 -10.73
CA TRP A 184 -4.85 -29.20 -10.38
C TRP A 184 -4.53 -29.74 -8.98
N PRO A 185 -5.42 -29.56 -7.98
CA PRO A 185 -5.16 -29.97 -6.60
C PRO A 185 -4.79 -31.45 -6.46
N SER A 186 -5.44 -32.34 -7.22
CA SER A 186 -5.18 -33.78 -7.22
C SER A 186 -3.75 -34.11 -7.65
N VAL A 187 -3.23 -33.43 -8.68
CA VAL A 187 -1.85 -33.64 -9.17
C VAL A 187 -0.84 -33.06 -8.21
N LEU A 188 -1.11 -31.88 -7.66
CA LEU A 188 -0.25 -31.32 -6.62
C LEU A 188 -0.16 -32.24 -5.39
N ALA A 189 -1.22 -32.96 -5.02
CA ALA A 189 -1.21 -33.93 -3.93
C ALA A 189 -0.26 -35.11 -4.19
N ILE A 190 -0.15 -35.56 -5.45
CA ILE A 190 0.74 -36.65 -5.89
C ILE A 190 2.20 -36.19 -5.99
N LEU A 191 2.42 -34.98 -6.50
CA LEU A 191 3.76 -34.41 -6.64
C LEU A 191 4.37 -34.00 -5.29
N ARG A 192 3.53 -33.68 -4.30
CA ARG A 192 3.94 -33.25 -2.96
C ARG A 192 4.87 -34.23 -2.24
N PRO A 193 4.60 -35.54 -2.14
CA PRO A 193 5.54 -36.50 -1.55
C PRO A 193 6.81 -36.72 -2.41
N ARG A 194 6.78 -36.35 -3.70
CA ARG A 194 7.85 -36.60 -4.68
C ARG A 194 8.73 -35.39 -4.99
N ARG A 195 8.74 -34.38 -4.11
CA ARG A 195 9.48 -33.12 -4.32
C ARG A 195 10.96 -33.31 -4.57
N ARG A 196 11.63 -34.16 -3.80
CA ARG A 196 13.05 -34.45 -3.96
C ARG A 196 13.36 -34.94 -5.37
N MET A 197 12.53 -35.85 -5.88
CA MET A 197 12.66 -36.37 -7.23
C MET A 197 12.41 -35.29 -8.30
N LEU A 198 11.52 -34.31 -8.07
CA LEU A 198 11.37 -33.16 -8.97
C LEU A 198 12.60 -32.25 -8.96
N LEU A 199 13.25 -32.05 -7.81
CA LEU A 199 14.50 -31.29 -7.69
C LEU A 199 15.65 -32.00 -8.40
N GLU A 200 15.73 -33.31 -8.21
CA GLU A 200 16.68 -34.18 -8.88
C GLU A 200 16.46 -34.15 -10.41
N LEU A 201 15.22 -34.23 -10.88
CA LEU A 201 14.88 -34.08 -12.30
C LEU A 201 15.31 -32.71 -12.83
N LEU A 202 15.06 -31.63 -12.08
CA LEU A 202 15.46 -30.26 -12.44
C LEU A 202 16.97 -30.13 -12.64
N LEU A 203 17.76 -30.73 -11.76
CA LEU A 203 19.21 -30.76 -11.87
C LEU A 203 19.66 -31.53 -13.09
N ALA A 204 19.04 -32.69 -13.36
CA ALA A 204 19.45 -33.56 -14.44
C ALA A 204 19.15 -32.95 -15.82
N ILE A 205 18.14 -32.09 -15.93
CA ILE A 205 17.77 -31.41 -17.20
C ILE A 205 18.47 -30.05 -17.37
N ASN A 206 19.17 -29.58 -16.33
CA ASN A 206 19.86 -28.30 -16.35
C ASN A 206 21.00 -28.32 -17.39
N GLY A 207 20.96 -27.40 -18.34
CA GLY A 207 21.96 -27.26 -19.42
C GLY A 207 21.49 -27.76 -20.80
N SER A 208 20.59 -28.74 -20.87
CA SER A 208 20.16 -29.35 -22.15
C SER A 208 18.78 -28.89 -22.62
N HIS A 209 17.86 -28.55 -21.72
CA HIS A 209 16.47 -28.21 -22.08
C HIS A 209 15.94 -26.98 -21.32
N ARG A 210 16.28 -25.78 -21.78
CA ARG A 210 15.95 -24.50 -21.10
C ARG A 210 14.45 -24.31 -20.84
N ASP A 211 13.61 -24.63 -21.81
CA ASP A 211 12.15 -24.48 -21.68
C ASP A 211 11.56 -25.46 -20.65
N SER A 212 12.12 -26.68 -20.60
CA SER A 212 11.73 -27.71 -19.63
C SER A 212 12.12 -27.31 -18.21
N VAL A 213 13.30 -26.70 -18.03
CA VAL A 213 13.73 -26.12 -16.74
C VAL A 213 12.74 -25.08 -16.25
N ALA A 214 12.37 -24.11 -17.09
CA ALA A 214 11.42 -23.06 -16.71
C ALA A 214 10.03 -23.62 -16.36
N ARG A 215 9.54 -24.61 -17.12
CA ARG A 215 8.27 -25.32 -16.82
C ARG A 215 8.35 -26.08 -15.50
N LEU A 216 9.45 -26.81 -15.27
CA LEU A 216 9.61 -27.60 -14.05
C LEU A 216 9.77 -26.71 -12.82
N LEU A 217 10.46 -25.57 -12.94
CA LEU A 217 10.50 -24.55 -11.88
C LEU A 217 9.10 -24.07 -11.52
N ARG A 218 8.23 -23.75 -12.50
CA ARG A 218 6.83 -23.38 -12.25
C ARG A 218 6.05 -24.45 -11.49
N VAL A 219 6.26 -25.71 -11.84
CA VAL A 219 5.65 -26.85 -11.15
C VAL A 219 6.13 -26.91 -9.71
N ILE A 220 7.44 -26.84 -9.49
CA ILE A 220 8.04 -26.90 -8.16
C ILE A 220 7.54 -25.72 -7.31
N THR A 221 7.56 -24.49 -7.83
CA THR A 221 7.01 -23.30 -7.18
C THR A 221 5.56 -23.51 -6.75
N SER A 222 4.72 -24.08 -7.63
CA SER A 222 3.32 -24.39 -7.34
C SER A 222 3.18 -25.47 -6.25
N VAL A 223 3.99 -26.54 -6.30
CA VAL A 223 3.99 -27.62 -5.31
C VAL A 223 4.42 -27.10 -3.93
N LEU A 224 5.43 -26.21 -3.88
CA LEU A 224 5.92 -25.61 -2.64
C LEU A 224 4.92 -24.61 -2.04
N GLY A 225 4.31 -23.75 -2.85
CA GLY A 225 3.33 -22.76 -2.37
C GLY A 225 2.12 -23.40 -1.66
N HIS A 226 1.73 -24.61 -2.08
CA HIS A 226 0.61 -25.35 -1.48
C HIS A 226 1.00 -26.19 -0.25
N SER A 227 2.29 -26.35 0.05
CA SER A 227 2.74 -27.25 1.12
C SER A 227 3.82 -26.62 1.98
N ARG A 228 3.36 -25.86 2.98
CA ARG A 228 4.21 -25.22 3.99
C ARG A 228 4.86 -26.19 4.99
N GLN A 229 4.49 -27.47 4.97
CA GLN A 229 5.01 -28.49 5.89
C GLN A 229 5.73 -29.60 5.11
N GLY A 230 6.87 -30.08 5.64
CA GLY A 230 7.47 -31.37 5.27
C GLY A 230 8.80 -31.35 4.51
N MET A 231 9.41 -30.20 4.20
CA MET A 231 10.82 -30.16 3.75
C MET A 231 11.72 -29.90 4.95
N ASP A 232 12.81 -30.65 5.04
CA ASP A 232 13.87 -30.34 5.98
C ASP A 232 14.81 -29.26 5.40
N ARG A 233 15.74 -28.77 6.23
CA ARG A 233 16.71 -27.76 5.82
C ARG A 233 17.60 -28.25 4.67
N GLY A 234 17.94 -29.54 4.63
CA GLY A 234 18.82 -30.12 3.61
C GLY A 234 18.18 -30.10 2.23
N ASP A 235 16.88 -30.37 2.13
CA ASP A 235 16.14 -30.26 0.87
C ASP A 235 16.15 -28.81 0.33
N TYR A 236 16.05 -27.81 1.22
CA TYR A 236 16.15 -26.41 0.85
C TYR A 236 17.56 -26.01 0.40
N GLU A 237 18.60 -26.49 1.08
CA GLU A 237 20.00 -26.24 0.71
C GLU A 237 20.31 -26.82 -0.66
N HIS A 238 19.87 -28.04 -0.93
CA HIS A 238 20.06 -28.69 -2.21
C HIS A 238 19.34 -27.94 -3.34
N LEU A 239 18.10 -27.48 -3.09
CA LEU A 239 17.37 -26.67 -4.05
C LEU A 239 18.07 -25.32 -4.30
N ALA A 240 18.54 -24.66 -3.25
CA ALA A 240 19.28 -23.40 -3.36
C ALA A 240 20.57 -23.56 -4.19
N ASP A 241 21.35 -24.62 -3.93
CA ASP A 241 22.57 -24.94 -4.69
C ASP A 241 22.25 -25.22 -6.16
N SER A 242 21.17 -25.96 -6.41
CA SER A 242 20.67 -26.24 -7.77
C SER A 242 20.32 -24.94 -8.49
N MET A 243 19.63 -24.02 -7.81
CA MET A 243 19.27 -22.72 -8.35
C MET A 243 20.50 -21.87 -8.66
N LEU A 244 21.47 -21.79 -7.75
CA LEU A 244 22.71 -21.05 -8.00
C LEU A 244 23.49 -21.61 -9.19
N GLY A 245 23.51 -22.94 -9.35
CA GLY A 245 24.08 -23.60 -10.52
C GLY A 245 23.35 -23.23 -11.82
N MET A 246 22.02 -23.16 -11.81
CA MET A 246 21.22 -22.71 -12.97
C MET A 246 21.41 -21.21 -13.28
N LEU A 247 21.64 -20.41 -12.26
CA LEU A 247 21.72 -18.95 -12.37
C LEU A 247 23.14 -18.45 -12.70
N SER A 248 24.15 -19.33 -12.71
CA SER A 248 25.54 -18.99 -12.96
C SER A 248 26.10 -19.72 -14.19
N PRO A 249 26.28 -19.05 -15.37
CA PRO A 249 25.91 -17.68 -15.70
C PRO A 249 24.45 -17.54 -16.18
N PRO A 250 23.80 -16.37 -15.98
CA PRO A 250 22.40 -16.18 -16.35
C PRO A 250 22.28 -16.10 -17.88
N THR A 251 21.90 -17.20 -18.52
CA THR A 251 21.77 -17.28 -19.98
C THR A 251 20.34 -17.19 -20.49
N ASN A 252 19.32 -17.20 -19.60
CA ASN A 252 17.92 -17.09 -19.99
C ASN A 252 17.08 -16.33 -18.95
N ALA A 253 16.46 -15.22 -19.37
CA ALA A 253 15.59 -14.39 -18.54
C ALA A 253 14.35 -15.14 -18.03
N GLU A 254 13.84 -16.15 -18.75
CA GLU A 254 12.69 -16.95 -18.32
C GLU A 254 13.04 -17.86 -17.14
N ILE A 255 14.15 -18.61 -17.23
CA ILE A 255 14.62 -19.48 -16.14
C ILE A 255 14.83 -18.66 -14.87
N LEU A 256 15.40 -17.48 -15.04
CA LEU A 256 15.67 -16.55 -13.98
C LEU A 256 14.40 -16.00 -13.34
N HIS A 257 13.40 -15.63 -14.15
CA HIS A 257 12.09 -15.23 -13.65
C HIS A 257 11.46 -16.33 -12.78
N GLU A 258 11.50 -17.57 -13.25
CA GLU A 258 10.91 -18.71 -12.52
C GLU A 258 11.72 -19.08 -11.28
N ALA A 259 13.05 -18.98 -11.35
CA ALA A 259 13.92 -19.17 -10.20
C ALA A 259 13.62 -18.12 -9.13
N VAL A 260 13.49 -16.85 -9.49
CA VAL A 260 13.13 -15.80 -8.53
C VAL A 260 11.73 -16.06 -7.96
N GLY A 261 10.76 -16.48 -8.77
CA GLY A 261 9.44 -16.92 -8.30
C GLY A 261 9.51 -18.04 -7.26
N LEU A 262 10.39 -19.01 -7.49
CA LEU A 262 10.67 -20.09 -6.54
C LEU A 262 11.29 -19.55 -5.24
N VAL A 263 12.25 -18.63 -5.31
CA VAL A 263 12.83 -17.98 -4.12
C VAL A 263 11.74 -17.29 -3.29
N GLN A 264 10.75 -16.65 -3.91
CA GLN A 264 9.66 -16.01 -3.18
C GLN A 264 8.80 -17.01 -2.41
N GLU A 265 8.40 -18.12 -3.04
CA GLU A 265 7.63 -19.15 -2.36
C GLU A 265 8.43 -19.79 -1.22
N LEU A 266 9.73 -19.98 -1.43
CA LEU A 266 10.66 -20.42 -0.39
C LEU A 266 10.79 -19.37 0.73
N ALA A 267 10.85 -18.09 0.43
CA ALA A 267 10.94 -17.04 1.44
C ALA A 267 9.68 -16.93 2.32
N LYS A 268 8.55 -17.56 1.94
CA LYS A 268 7.37 -17.68 2.82
C LYS A 268 7.54 -18.74 3.91
N VAL A 269 8.50 -19.65 3.78
CA VAL A 269 8.81 -20.68 4.78
C VAL A 269 10.06 -20.27 5.56
N GLU A 270 9.95 -20.23 6.89
CA GLU A 270 11.00 -19.70 7.77
C GLU A 270 12.31 -20.49 7.66
N ALA A 271 12.24 -21.83 7.56
CA ALA A 271 13.40 -22.72 7.43
C ALA A 271 14.22 -22.48 6.14
N SER A 272 13.59 -22.06 5.05
CA SER A 272 14.30 -21.74 3.79
C SER A 272 14.89 -20.35 3.76
N ARG A 273 14.42 -19.41 4.61
CA ARG A 273 14.99 -18.05 4.66
C ARG A 273 16.47 -18.07 5.02
N SER A 274 16.85 -18.86 6.03
CA SER A 274 18.26 -19.00 6.43
C SER A 274 19.11 -19.56 5.30
N VAL A 275 18.57 -20.51 4.53
CA VAL A 275 19.26 -21.13 3.39
C VAL A 275 19.42 -20.16 2.23
N ILE A 276 18.36 -19.44 1.84
CA ILE A 276 18.41 -18.41 0.79
C ILE A 276 19.50 -17.38 1.10
N HIS A 277 19.58 -16.98 2.38
CA HIS A 277 20.58 -16.04 2.87
C HIS A 277 21.99 -16.64 2.86
N GLU A 278 22.19 -17.81 3.47
CA GLU A 278 23.49 -18.50 3.56
C GLU A 278 24.08 -18.80 2.18
N LYS A 279 23.23 -19.18 1.23
CA LYS A 279 23.63 -19.50 -0.14
C LYS A 279 23.78 -18.26 -1.03
N GLY A 280 23.33 -17.09 -0.61
CA GLY A 280 23.48 -15.85 -1.36
C GLY A 280 22.68 -15.81 -2.67
N ILE A 281 21.50 -16.44 -2.71
CA ILE A 281 20.63 -16.45 -3.91
C ILE A 281 20.15 -15.03 -4.26
N LEU A 282 20.05 -14.15 -3.27
CA LEU A 282 19.77 -12.73 -3.46
C LEU A 282 21.03 -11.87 -3.32
N SER A 283 22.20 -12.44 -3.65
CA SER A 283 23.44 -11.67 -3.67
C SER A 283 23.33 -10.52 -4.69
N PRO A 284 23.83 -9.32 -4.35
CA PRO A 284 23.69 -8.16 -5.23
C PRO A 284 24.28 -8.38 -6.63
N SER A 285 25.38 -9.14 -6.75
CA SER A 285 25.99 -9.49 -8.03
C SER A 285 25.06 -10.32 -8.92
N LEU A 286 24.36 -11.30 -8.35
CA LEU A 286 23.44 -12.15 -9.10
C LEU A 286 22.21 -11.36 -9.55
N VAL A 287 21.65 -10.52 -8.65
CA VAL A 287 20.50 -9.66 -8.96
C VAL A 287 20.86 -8.61 -10.02
N GLU A 288 22.08 -8.08 -9.99
CA GLU A 288 22.57 -7.12 -10.99
C GLU A 288 22.77 -7.76 -12.37
N ALA A 289 23.42 -8.93 -12.42
CA ALA A 289 23.57 -9.71 -13.66
C ALA A 289 22.18 -10.07 -14.24
N THR A 290 21.26 -10.39 -13.34
CA THR A 290 19.86 -10.70 -13.65
C THR A 290 19.11 -9.53 -14.27
N LEU A 291 19.17 -8.35 -13.66
CA LEU A 291 18.58 -7.12 -14.20
C LEU A 291 19.25 -6.64 -15.48
N THR A 292 20.46 -7.10 -15.75
CA THR A 292 21.17 -6.81 -17.01
C THR A 292 20.70 -7.72 -18.14
N ALA A 293 20.39 -8.98 -17.84
CA ALA A 293 19.90 -9.95 -18.82
C ALA A 293 18.37 -9.87 -19.07
N ALA A 294 17.62 -9.29 -18.13
CA ALA A 294 16.16 -9.18 -18.22
C ALA A 294 15.70 -8.25 -19.36
N ASP A 295 14.69 -8.69 -20.11
CA ASP A 295 13.99 -7.87 -21.09
C ASP A 295 12.90 -7.01 -20.43
N GLN A 296 12.36 -6.03 -21.16
CA GLN A 296 11.31 -5.13 -20.62
C GLN A 296 10.05 -5.89 -20.17
N ARG A 297 9.76 -7.08 -20.73
CA ARG A 297 8.57 -7.87 -20.37
C ARG A 297 8.73 -8.59 -19.03
N THR A 298 9.96 -8.94 -18.67
CA THR A 298 10.30 -9.68 -17.44
C THR A 298 10.61 -8.76 -16.26
N LEU A 299 11.09 -7.54 -16.51
CA LEU A 299 11.42 -6.55 -15.47
C LEU A 299 10.30 -6.33 -14.43
N PRO A 300 9.02 -6.08 -14.78
CA PRO A 300 8.01 -5.79 -13.75
C PRO A 300 7.80 -6.98 -12.81
N ARG A 301 7.88 -8.21 -13.32
CA ARG A 301 7.73 -9.41 -12.50
C ARG A 301 8.96 -9.66 -11.63
N LEU A 302 10.15 -9.42 -12.16
CA LEU A 302 11.40 -9.51 -11.42
C LEU A 302 11.41 -8.53 -10.23
N PHE A 303 11.06 -7.26 -10.45
CA PHE A 303 10.97 -6.26 -9.38
C PHE A 303 9.85 -6.55 -8.38
N ALA A 304 8.69 -7.03 -8.82
CA ALA A 304 7.65 -7.52 -7.90
C ALA A 304 8.20 -8.62 -6.99
N SER A 305 9.14 -9.40 -7.51
CA SER A 305 9.74 -10.49 -6.76
C SER A 305 10.83 -10.09 -5.80
N LEU A 306 11.69 -9.17 -6.22
CA LEU A 306 12.66 -8.52 -5.34
C LEU A 306 11.95 -7.79 -4.19
N GLN A 307 10.84 -7.09 -4.49
CA GLN A 307 10.02 -6.41 -3.47
C GLN A 307 9.51 -7.38 -2.39
N LEU A 308 9.00 -8.55 -2.79
CA LEU A 308 8.56 -9.59 -1.84
C LEU A 308 9.73 -10.24 -1.10
N GLY A 309 10.94 -10.17 -1.64
CA GLY A 309 12.18 -10.61 -0.98
C GLY A 309 12.62 -9.68 0.16
N CYS A 310 12.21 -8.40 0.17
CA CYS A 310 12.53 -7.41 1.21
C CYS A 310 11.82 -7.66 2.56
N THR A 311 11.66 -8.92 2.99
CA THR A 311 10.97 -9.29 4.23
C THR A 311 11.90 -9.49 5.42
N SER A 312 13.21 -9.73 5.20
CA SER A 312 14.21 -9.78 6.27
C SER A 312 15.20 -8.62 6.20
N PRO A 313 15.68 -8.11 7.35
CA PRO A 313 16.73 -7.09 7.40
C PRO A 313 18.00 -7.47 6.63
N GLU A 314 18.44 -8.73 6.68
CA GLU A 314 19.65 -9.14 5.98
C GLU A 314 19.45 -9.15 4.46
N THR A 315 18.26 -9.55 4.00
CA THR A 315 17.92 -9.48 2.57
C THR A 315 17.87 -8.04 2.10
N MET A 316 17.27 -7.14 2.89
CA MET A 316 17.28 -5.71 2.59
C MET A 316 18.71 -5.16 2.55
N GLU A 317 19.61 -5.56 3.46
CA GLU A 317 21.01 -5.13 3.44
C GLU A 317 21.74 -5.58 2.16
N ASN A 318 21.50 -6.81 1.70
CA ASN A 318 22.06 -7.31 0.44
C ASN A 318 21.49 -6.59 -0.80
N LEU A 319 20.19 -6.30 -0.79
CA LEU A 319 19.51 -5.58 -1.88
C LEU A 319 19.72 -4.06 -1.82
N ALA A 320 20.19 -3.52 -0.70
CA ALA A 320 20.57 -2.12 -0.51
C ALA A 320 21.90 -1.74 -1.20
N SER A 321 22.42 -2.60 -2.09
CA SER A 321 23.69 -2.31 -2.77
C SER A 321 23.57 -1.05 -3.64
N SER A 322 24.61 -0.20 -3.58
CA SER A 322 24.65 1.03 -4.40
C SER A 322 24.55 0.73 -5.90
N THR A 323 25.08 -0.40 -6.37
CA THR A 323 25.00 -0.80 -7.78
C THR A 323 23.57 -1.15 -8.19
N LEU A 324 22.84 -1.89 -7.36
CA LEU A 324 21.45 -2.25 -7.62
C LEU A 324 20.53 -1.03 -7.61
N ILE A 325 20.73 -0.11 -6.66
CA ILE A 325 20.00 1.16 -6.59
C ILE A 325 20.25 1.99 -7.87
N LYS A 326 21.53 2.17 -8.26
CA LYS A 326 21.90 2.90 -9.48
C LYS A 326 21.30 2.29 -10.73
N ARG A 327 21.32 0.95 -10.85
CA ARG A 327 20.73 0.23 -11.97
C ARG A 327 19.22 0.40 -12.02
N SER A 328 18.55 0.31 -10.88
CA SER A 328 17.10 0.51 -10.75
C SER A 328 16.70 1.93 -11.16
N LEU A 329 17.46 2.95 -10.73
CA LEU A 329 17.27 4.34 -11.14
C LEU A 329 17.56 4.57 -12.63
N ALA A 330 18.56 3.90 -13.20
CA ALA A 330 18.84 3.96 -14.64
C ALA A 330 17.71 3.33 -15.48
N LEU A 331 17.11 2.23 -15.00
CA LEU A 331 15.91 1.67 -15.63
C LEU A 331 14.72 2.62 -15.51
N LEU A 332 14.56 3.30 -14.36
CA LEU A 332 13.54 4.33 -14.18
C LEU A 332 13.74 5.57 -15.06
N THR A 333 14.95 5.90 -15.52
CA THR A 333 15.16 7.04 -16.45
C THR A 333 15.07 6.65 -17.91
N SER A 334 15.16 5.36 -18.24
CA SER A 334 15.05 4.88 -19.61
C SER A 334 13.68 5.25 -20.23
N PRO A 335 13.64 5.80 -21.45
CA PRO A 335 12.39 6.15 -22.13
C PRO A 335 11.60 4.91 -22.58
N THR A 336 12.22 3.72 -22.59
CA THR A 336 11.58 2.46 -22.99
C THR A 336 10.86 1.75 -21.86
N THR A 337 11.02 2.23 -20.62
CA THR A 337 10.42 1.60 -19.44
C THR A 337 8.94 1.92 -19.38
N ASP A 338 8.12 0.87 -19.43
CA ASP A 338 6.66 1.02 -19.36
C ASP A 338 6.18 1.41 -17.95
N GLN A 339 4.90 1.77 -17.84
CA GLN A 339 4.30 2.25 -16.59
C GLN A 339 4.24 1.17 -15.50
N GLN A 340 4.00 -0.09 -15.88
CA GLN A 340 3.95 -1.21 -14.93
C GLN A 340 5.34 -1.50 -14.39
N THR A 341 6.36 -1.50 -15.24
CA THR A 341 7.77 -1.63 -14.82
C THR A 341 8.16 -0.48 -13.90
N THR A 342 7.80 0.76 -14.26
CA THR A 342 8.07 1.95 -13.44
C THR A 342 7.44 1.80 -12.04
N LEU A 343 6.16 1.44 -11.95
CA LEU A 343 5.48 1.19 -10.67
C LEU A 343 6.23 0.15 -9.82
N ARG A 344 6.63 -0.98 -10.42
CA ARG A 344 7.29 -2.07 -9.69
C ARG A 344 8.68 -1.68 -9.20
N ILE A 345 9.45 -0.94 -10.00
CA ILE A 345 10.75 -0.43 -9.55
C ILE A 345 10.56 0.57 -8.41
N THR A 346 9.64 1.53 -8.55
CA THR A 346 9.39 2.53 -7.51
C THR A 346 8.93 1.89 -6.20
N SER A 347 8.01 0.91 -6.26
CA SER A 347 7.59 0.15 -5.07
C SER A 347 8.73 -0.65 -4.44
N PHE A 348 9.64 -1.23 -5.24
CA PHE A 348 10.84 -1.87 -4.73
C PHE A 348 11.77 -0.87 -4.03
N LEU A 349 12.01 0.29 -4.63
CA LEU A 349 12.83 1.34 -4.01
C LEU A 349 12.19 1.90 -2.73
N LEU A 350 10.86 1.95 -2.65
CA LEU A 350 10.12 2.32 -1.44
C LEU A 350 10.36 1.32 -0.30
N GLU A 351 10.36 0.02 -0.59
CA GLU A 351 10.70 -1.01 0.40
C GLU A 351 12.17 -0.88 0.83
N LEU A 352 13.10 -0.65 -0.11
CA LEU A 352 14.51 -0.41 0.22
C LEU A 352 14.71 0.86 1.06
N ALA A 353 13.94 1.92 0.83
CA ALA A 353 14.05 3.17 1.58
C ALA A 353 13.72 3.03 3.08
N ARG A 354 13.19 1.88 3.52
CA ARG A 354 13.04 1.54 4.95
C ARG A 354 14.37 1.16 5.60
N ASP A 355 15.33 0.67 4.83
CA ASP A 355 16.70 0.45 5.31
C ASP A 355 17.50 1.77 5.29
N HIS A 356 18.23 2.03 6.38
CA HIS A 356 18.95 3.30 6.54
C HIS A 356 20.07 3.49 5.49
N ARG A 357 20.78 2.42 5.10
CA ARG A 357 21.89 2.52 4.14
C ARG A 357 21.36 2.77 2.73
N ALA A 358 20.37 1.99 2.29
CA ALA A 358 19.70 2.22 1.02
C ALA A 358 19.08 3.62 0.95
N ALA A 359 18.39 4.05 2.01
CA ALA A 359 17.83 5.39 2.08
C ALA A 359 18.91 6.47 1.97
N SER A 360 20.06 6.31 2.64
CA SER A 360 21.19 7.24 2.50
C SER A 360 21.69 7.34 1.06
N THR A 361 21.82 6.22 0.34
CA THR A 361 22.21 6.23 -1.07
C THR A 361 21.14 6.87 -1.96
N LEU A 362 19.85 6.57 -1.71
CA LEU A 362 18.74 7.18 -2.45
C LEU A 362 18.61 8.69 -2.21
N ARG A 363 19.08 9.19 -1.05
CA ARG A 363 19.13 10.62 -0.73
C ARG A 363 20.30 11.37 -1.36
N GLU A 364 21.29 10.67 -1.93
CA GLU A 364 22.34 11.33 -2.70
C GLU A 364 21.71 12.20 -3.80
N GLU A 365 22.21 13.43 -3.96
CA GLU A 365 21.54 14.46 -4.76
C GLU A 365 21.22 14.02 -6.19
N MET A 366 22.14 13.29 -6.84
CA MET A 366 21.93 12.75 -8.20
C MET A 366 20.73 11.79 -8.25
N HIS A 367 20.60 10.91 -7.27
CA HIS A 367 19.51 9.94 -7.18
C HIS A 367 18.19 10.63 -6.80
N ALA A 368 18.23 11.56 -5.86
CA ALA A 368 17.08 12.37 -5.48
C ALA A 368 16.50 13.14 -6.67
N ARG A 369 17.35 13.81 -7.46
CA ARG A 369 16.93 14.50 -8.70
C ARG A 369 16.28 13.54 -9.71
N THR A 370 16.81 12.32 -9.80
CA THR A 370 16.23 11.27 -10.65
C THR A 370 14.82 10.90 -10.16
N ILE A 371 14.64 10.65 -8.87
CA ILE A 371 13.34 10.33 -8.27
C ILE A 371 12.35 11.48 -8.45
N PHE A 372 12.77 12.73 -8.24
CA PHE A 372 11.91 13.90 -8.43
C PHE A 372 11.49 14.09 -9.89
N SER A 373 12.33 13.70 -10.86
CA SER A 373 11.98 13.76 -12.27
C SER A 373 10.81 12.84 -12.64
N LEU A 374 10.61 11.75 -11.88
CA LEU A 374 9.52 10.80 -12.11
C LEU A 374 8.13 11.41 -11.86
N LEU A 375 8.03 12.39 -10.95
CA LEU A 375 6.79 13.14 -10.70
C LEU A 375 6.21 13.78 -11.97
N ARG A 376 7.09 14.20 -12.90
CA ARG A 376 6.72 14.86 -14.15
C ARG A 376 6.53 13.89 -15.31
N ARG A 377 7.27 12.78 -15.30
CA ARG A 377 7.34 11.84 -16.44
C ARG A 377 6.19 10.84 -16.45
N GLU A 378 5.75 10.40 -15.27
CA GLU A 378 4.77 9.33 -15.14
C GLU A 378 3.38 9.82 -15.51
N ASN A 379 2.59 9.03 -16.25
CA ASN A 379 1.19 9.34 -16.54
C ASN A 379 0.20 8.51 -15.69
N ALA A 380 0.64 7.36 -15.17
CA ALA A 380 -0.19 6.51 -14.34
C ALA A 380 -0.27 7.03 -12.91
N SER A 381 -1.50 7.16 -12.39
CA SER A 381 -1.75 7.61 -11.02
C SER A 381 -1.05 6.73 -9.98
N ALA A 382 -1.04 5.41 -10.17
CA ALA A 382 -0.42 4.47 -9.25
C ALA A 382 1.09 4.69 -9.12
N SER A 383 1.78 4.88 -10.25
CA SER A 383 3.22 5.17 -10.25
C SER A 383 3.51 6.49 -9.54
N ARG A 384 2.73 7.55 -9.83
CA ARG A 384 2.91 8.85 -9.17
C ARG A 384 2.72 8.77 -7.66
N CYS A 385 1.69 8.04 -7.19
CA CYS A 385 1.46 7.85 -5.76
C CYS A 385 2.62 7.10 -5.11
N ALA A 386 3.11 6.01 -5.72
CA ALA A 386 4.28 5.27 -5.22
C ALA A 386 5.54 6.16 -5.19
N THR A 387 5.73 7.02 -6.19
CA THR A 387 6.85 7.98 -6.24
C THR A 387 6.73 9.00 -5.10
N ILE A 388 5.53 9.52 -4.83
CA ILE A 388 5.27 10.44 -3.71
C ILE A 388 5.55 9.75 -2.36
N GLU A 389 5.12 8.50 -2.17
CA GLU A 389 5.38 7.71 -0.96
C GLU A 389 6.88 7.43 -0.75
N LEU A 390 7.61 7.15 -1.84
CA LEU A 390 9.06 6.99 -1.82
C LEU A 390 9.73 8.29 -1.36
N ILE A 391 9.36 9.43 -1.95
CA ILE A 391 9.88 10.74 -1.56
C ILE A 391 9.58 11.03 -0.09
N TYR A 392 8.36 10.77 0.37
CA TYR A 392 8.00 10.90 1.78
C TYR A 392 8.90 10.07 2.70
N SER A 393 9.09 8.79 2.36
CA SER A 393 9.90 7.87 3.15
C SER A 393 11.36 8.32 3.25
N LEU A 394 11.89 8.88 2.17
CA LEU A 394 13.24 9.46 2.14
C LEU A 394 13.33 10.79 2.91
N ALA A 395 12.30 11.63 2.83
CA ALA A 395 12.23 12.94 3.46
C ALA A 395 11.99 12.87 4.98
N ARG A 396 11.22 11.88 5.45
CA ARG A 396 10.78 11.80 6.85
C ARG A 396 11.95 11.81 7.86
N PRO A 397 13.04 11.06 7.71
CA PRO A 397 14.11 11.07 8.71
C PRO A 397 15.22 12.11 8.46
N ASP A 398 15.27 12.78 7.30
CA ASP A 398 16.43 13.60 6.91
C ASP A 398 16.03 15.03 6.49
N PRO A 399 16.29 16.04 7.34
CA PRO A 399 16.05 17.45 7.02
C PRO A 399 16.78 17.95 5.77
N SER A 400 17.95 17.40 5.45
CA SER A 400 18.76 17.84 4.29
C SER A 400 18.08 17.44 2.98
N PHE A 401 17.46 16.26 2.94
CA PHE A 401 16.67 15.81 1.79
C PHE A 401 15.39 16.63 1.63
N ARG A 402 14.75 17.04 2.74
CA ARG A 402 13.60 17.97 2.70
C ARG A 402 13.99 19.30 2.08
N ARG A 403 15.14 19.87 2.47
CA ARG A 403 15.68 21.08 1.83
C ARG A 403 15.90 20.88 0.34
N LEU A 404 16.53 19.77 -0.07
CA LEU A 404 16.71 19.48 -1.49
C LEU A 404 15.38 19.45 -2.27
N LEU A 405 14.29 18.94 -1.68
CA LEU A 405 12.98 18.94 -2.32
C LEU A 405 12.42 20.36 -2.55
N VAL A 406 12.73 21.29 -1.64
CA VAL A 406 12.20 22.67 -1.62
C VAL A 406 13.11 23.64 -2.40
N ASP A 407 14.42 23.49 -2.26
CA ASP A 407 15.46 24.44 -2.66
C ASP A 407 16.22 24.04 -3.93
N LEU A 408 15.71 23.10 -4.74
CA LEU A 408 16.33 22.77 -6.02
C LEU A 408 16.29 23.98 -6.98
N ASP A 409 17.31 24.81 -6.87
CA ASP A 409 17.56 25.96 -7.72
C ASP A 409 18.15 25.49 -9.06
N GLY A 410 17.42 25.77 -10.14
CA GLY A 410 17.83 25.43 -11.50
C GLY A 410 16.75 25.76 -12.53
N GLU A 411 17.05 25.55 -13.81
CA GLU A 411 16.11 25.77 -14.93
C GLU A 411 14.87 24.85 -14.91
N ALA A 412 14.91 23.78 -14.11
CA ALA A 412 13.80 22.87 -13.93
C ALA A 412 12.91 23.31 -12.74
N PRO A 413 11.57 23.18 -12.84
CA PRO A 413 10.69 23.41 -11.69
C PRO A 413 11.13 22.52 -10.53
N SER A 414 11.16 23.11 -9.32
CA SER A 414 11.49 22.38 -8.11
C SER A 414 10.54 21.19 -7.90
N ALA A 415 10.99 20.20 -7.12
CA ALA A 415 10.14 19.07 -6.77
C ALA A 415 8.89 19.53 -6.01
N LEU A 416 9.03 20.53 -5.11
CA LEU A 416 7.91 21.21 -4.47
C LEU A 416 6.93 21.80 -5.49
N ALA A 417 7.41 22.54 -6.51
CA ALA A 417 6.53 23.12 -7.53
C ALA A 417 5.76 22.03 -8.31
N SER A 418 6.42 20.92 -8.62
CA SER A 418 5.81 19.76 -9.27
C SER A 418 4.75 19.10 -8.37
N LEU A 419 5.02 18.95 -7.08
CA LEU A 419 4.06 18.40 -6.12
C LEU A 419 2.83 19.30 -5.98
N VAL A 420 3.02 20.62 -5.88
CA VAL A 420 1.90 21.55 -5.79
C VAL A 420 1.07 21.54 -7.08
N GLN A 421 1.71 21.41 -8.26
CA GLN A 421 0.98 21.22 -9.52
C GLN A 421 0.18 19.91 -9.54
N LEU A 422 0.79 18.79 -9.10
CA LEU A 422 0.10 17.51 -9.00
C LEU A 422 -1.07 17.54 -8.01
N ALA A 423 -0.93 18.30 -6.92
CA ALA A 423 -1.97 18.52 -5.92
C ALA A 423 -3.15 19.37 -6.43
N THR A 424 -2.95 20.22 -7.44
CA THR A 424 -4.01 21.05 -8.02
C THR A 424 -4.63 20.47 -9.30
N GLU A 425 -3.82 19.81 -10.14
CA GLU A 425 -4.21 19.40 -11.50
C GLU A 425 -4.19 17.88 -11.71
N GLY A 426 -3.68 17.11 -10.74
CA GLY A 426 -3.54 15.66 -10.86
C GLY A 426 -4.88 14.90 -10.80
N PRO A 427 -4.89 13.59 -11.05
CA PRO A 427 -6.01 12.72 -10.69
C PRO A 427 -6.24 12.73 -9.17
N LEU A 428 -7.49 12.59 -8.70
CA LEU A 428 -7.87 12.73 -7.27
C LEU A 428 -6.93 12.00 -6.29
N SER A 429 -6.59 10.74 -6.57
CA SER A 429 -5.66 9.99 -5.71
C SER A 429 -4.27 10.63 -5.63
N VAL A 430 -3.75 11.09 -6.76
CA VAL A 430 -2.46 11.80 -6.83
C VAL A 430 -2.55 13.15 -6.14
N GLN A 431 -3.67 13.87 -6.29
CA GLN A 431 -3.83 15.17 -5.65
C GLN A 431 -3.73 15.06 -4.13
N SER A 432 -4.47 14.12 -3.54
CA SER A 432 -4.44 13.86 -2.09
C SER A 432 -3.04 13.46 -1.61
N HIS A 433 -2.35 12.53 -2.30
CA HIS A 433 -0.98 12.13 -1.91
C HIS A 433 0.01 13.29 -2.02
N ALA A 434 -0.07 14.08 -3.08
CA ALA A 434 0.81 15.22 -3.28
C ALA A 434 0.58 16.30 -2.21
N ALA A 435 -0.69 16.62 -1.91
CA ALA A 435 -1.04 17.55 -0.84
C ALA A 435 -0.59 17.04 0.54
N TRP A 436 -0.76 15.75 0.80
CA TRP A 436 -0.28 15.09 2.02
C TRP A 436 1.24 15.19 2.18
N LEU A 437 2.02 14.94 1.11
CA LEU A 437 3.46 15.08 1.15
C LEU A 437 3.85 16.55 1.38
N VAL A 438 3.30 17.49 0.62
CA VAL A 438 3.57 18.94 0.81
C VAL A 438 3.30 19.36 2.25
N SER A 439 2.20 18.90 2.82
CA SER A 439 1.83 19.18 4.21
C SER A 439 2.74 18.49 5.21
N SER A 440 3.26 17.31 4.89
CA SER A 440 4.22 16.59 5.75
C SER A 440 5.58 17.27 5.84
N LEU A 441 5.95 18.03 4.80
CA LEU A 441 7.14 18.88 4.84
C LEU A 441 7.00 20.02 5.84
N ALA A 442 5.79 20.43 6.20
CA ALA A 442 5.57 21.45 7.23
C ALA A 442 5.88 20.95 8.65
N ALA A 443 5.95 19.63 8.88
CA ALA A 443 6.30 19.06 10.19
C ALA A 443 7.83 19.11 10.46
N CYS A 444 8.53 20.14 9.96
CA CYS A 444 9.96 20.39 10.19
C CYS A 444 10.15 21.44 11.28
N HIS A 445 10.30 21.04 12.53
CA HIS A 445 10.69 21.98 13.57
C HIS A 445 12.12 22.51 13.33
N GLY A 446 12.31 23.82 13.47
CA GLY A 446 13.62 24.48 13.33
C GLY A 446 14.11 24.62 11.88
N ALA A 447 13.21 24.61 10.90
CA ALA A 447 13.56 24.95 9.53
C ALA A 447 13.96 26.43 9.42
N ASP A 448 14.78 26.76 8.43
CA ASP A 448 15.14 28.15 8.18
C ASP A 448 13.97 28.94 7.57
N VAL A 449 14.12 30.26 7.63
CA VAL A 449 13.17 31.27 7.15
C VAL A 449 12.83 31.07 5.67
N GLU A 450 13.79 30.68 4.84
CA GLU A 450 13.61 30.55 3.40
C GLU A 450 12.79 29.31 3.04
N TYR A 451 13.16 28.16 3.61
CA TYR A 451 12.43 26.91 3.48
C TYR A 451 10.95 27.08 3.87
N THR A 452 10.72 27.70 5.02
CA THR A 452 9.37 27.94 5.55
C THR A 452 8.58 28.88 4.64
N SER A 453 9.22 29.91 4.08
CA SER A 453 8.59 30.83 3.12
C SER A 453 8.10 30.12 1.86
N LYS A 454 8.94 29.24 1.29
CA LYS A 454 8.59 28.43 0.10
C LYS A 454 7.43 27.47 0.40
N LEU A 455 7.42 26.84 1.57
CA LEU A 455 6.31 25.97 2.00
C LEU A 455 5.02 26.74 2.27
N VAL A 456 5.08 27.91 2.90
CA VAL A 456 3.92 28.78 3.10
C VAL A 456 3.29 29.18 1.77
N ALA A 457 4.11 29.56 0.79
CA ALA A 457 3.63 29.88 -0.55
C ALA A 457 2.96 28.66 -1.24
N ALA A 458 3.56 27.47 -1.10
CA ALA A 458 2.99 26.22 -1.61
C ALA A 458 1.64 25.90 -0.97
N LEU A 459 1.55 25.89 0.37
CA LEU A 459 0.32 25.60 1.11
C LEU A 459 -0.78 26.63 0.82
N SER A 460 -0.42 27.92 0.72
CA SER A 460 -1.37 28.98 0.38
C SER A 460 -1.97 28.78 -1.01
N ARG A 461 -1.20 28.24 -1.96
CA ARG A 461 -1.69 27.88 -3.29
C ARG A 461 -2.62 26.67 -3.26
N LEU A 462 -2.39 25.71 -2.36
CA LEU A 462 -3.27 24.54 -2.20
C LEU A 462 -4.60 24.87 -1.52
N LEU A 463 -4.67 25.96 -0.76
CA LEU A 463 -5.93 26.44 -0.15
C LEU A 463 -6.99 26.88 -1.18
N THR A 464 -6.61 27.08 -2.45
CA THR A 464 -7.56 27.38 -3.52
C THR A 464 -8.11 26.12 -4.20
N SER A 465 -7.76 24.93 -3.72
CA SER A 465 -8.28 23.67 -4.29
C SER A 465 -9.76 23.51 -4.01
N GLU A 466 -10.49 22.93 -4.97
CA GLU A 466 -11.89 22.53 -4.79
C GLU A 466 -12.02 21.17 -4.09
N GLU A 467 -10.93 20.39 -4.05
CA GLU A 467 -10.94 19.03 -3.50
C GLU A 467 -10.78 19.03 -1.98
N ALA A 468 -11.80 18.52 -1.28
CA ALA A 468 -11.86 18.51 0.18
C ALA A 468 -10.65 17.81 0.83
N THR A 469 -10.19 16.69 0.26
CA THR A 469 -9.02 15.95 0.79
C THR A 469 -7.72 16.74 0.65
N VAL A 470 -7.57 17.54 -0.42
CA VAL A 470 -6.41 18.41 -0.62
C VAL A 470 -6.43 19.53 0.42
N LEU A 471 -7.59 20.15 0.62
CA LEU A 471 -7.77 21.19 1.63
C LEU A 471 -7.55 20.66 3.06
N GLU A 472 -8.04 19.46 3.39
CA GLU A 472 -7.80 18.82 4.70
C GLU A 472 -6.31 18.63 4.98
N HIS A 473 -5.55 18.06 4.03
CA HIS A 473 -4.11 17.93 4.17
C HIS A 473 -3.44 19.30 4.30
N THR A 474 -3.81 20.25 3.45
CA THR A 474 -3.26 21.60 3.45
C THR A 474 -3.47 22.31 4.78
N LEU A 475 -4.66 22.20 5.38
CA LEU A 475 -4.96 22.75 6.70
C LEU A 475 -4.15 22.06 7.79
N TRP A 476 -3.94 20.74 7.69
CA TRP A 476 -3.04 20.05 8.60
C TRP A 476 -1.59 20.56 8.45
N GLY A 477 -1.11 20.77 7.23
CA GLY A 477 0.21 21.36 6.97
C GLY A 477 0.34 22.78 7.55
N LEU A 478 -0.67 23.63 7.34
CA LEU A 478 -0.71 24.98 7.92
C LEU A 478 -0.73 24.96 9.45
N THR A 479 -1.39 23.97 10.05
CA THR A 479 -1.36 23.75 11.51
C THR A 479 0.09 23.50 11.96
N GLN A 480 0.84 22.65 11.24
CA GLN A 480 2.24 22.36 11.57
C GLN A 480 3.13 23.61 11.42
N VAL A 481 3.01 24.35 10.30
CA VAL A 481 3.77 25.59 10.08
C VAL A 481 3.44 26.66 11.14
N SER A 482 2.20 26.71 11.61
CA SER A 482 1.76 27.68 12.62
C SER A 482 2.24 27.35 14.04
N LEU A 483 2.84 26.17 14.27
CA LEU A 483 3.46 25.79 15.53
C LEU A 483 4.90 26.30 15.67
N ASP A 484 5.50 26.80 14.59
CA ASP A 484 6.85 27.35 14.58
C ASP A 484 6.86 28.80 15.12
N ASP A 485 7.89 29.58 14.78
CA ASP A 485 8.13 30.92 15.34
C ASP A 485 7.07 31.97 14.93
N GLU A 486 6.95 33.02 15.74
CA GLU A 486 6.00 34.11 15.52
C GLU A 486 6.15 34.78 14.14
N GLU A 487 7.38 34.86 13.61
CA GLU A 487 7.65 35.38 12.25
C GLU A 487 6.98 34.58 11.13
N VAL A 488 6.83 33.27 11.33
CA VAL A 488 6.17 32.38 10.37
C VAL A 488 4.67 32.65 10.36
N VAL A 489 4.08 32.80 11.55
CA VAL A 489 2.68 33.18 11.69
C VAL A 489 2.43 34.56 11.06
N GLN A 490 3.29 35.56 11.31
CA GLN A 490 3.17 36.87 10.68
C GLN A 490 3.21 36.79 9.14
N ARG A 491 3.99 35.88 8.56
CA ARG A 491 4.00 35.65 7.10
C ARG A 491 2.71 35.01 6.60
N LEU A 492 2.17 34.02 7.31
CA LEU A 492 0.86 33.44 6.98
C LEU A 492 -0.23 34.53 6.94
N VAL A 493 -0.17 35.47 7.88
CA VAL A 493 -1.07 36.63 7.93
C VAL A 493 -0.88 37.54 6.73
N ALA A 494 0.37 37.90 6.42
CA ALA A 494 0.69 38.78 5.31
C ALA A 494 0.25 38.21 3.94
N VAL A 495 0.25 36.89 3.80
CA VAL A 495 -0.25 36.19 2.59
C VAL A 495 -1.79 36.10 2.56
N GLY A 496 -2.47 36.44 3.64
CA GLY A 496 -3.94 36.42 3.72
C GLY A 496 -4.52 35.04 4.05
N VAL A 497 -3.71 34.11 4.56
CA VAL A 497 -4.16 32.76 4.96
C VAL A 497 -5.36 32.80 5.92
N PRO A 498 -5.42 33.67 6.96
CA PRO A 498 -6.58 33.74 7.84
C PRO A 498 -7.90 33.99 7.09
N ALA A 499 -7.91 34.95 6.16
CA ALA A 499 -9.10 35.27 5.36
C ALA A 499 -9.50 34.12 4.44
N ILE A 500 -8.53 33.46 3.81
CA ILE A 500 -8.79 32.30 2.96
C ILE A 500 -9.40 31.15 3.76
N VAL A 501 -8.81 30.79 4.91
CA VAL A 501 -9.29 29.72 5.80
C VAL A 501 -10.71 30.01 6.32
N CYS A 502 -11.03 31.27 6.62
CA CYS A 502 -12.39 31.69 6.97
C CYS A 502 -13.38 31.53 5.82
N ASN A 503 -12.96 31.83 4.60
CA ASN A 503 -13.82 31.84 3.42
C ASN A 503 -13.95 30.47 2.72
N LEU A 504 -13.25 29.43 3.18
CA LEU A 504 -13.47 28.06 2.71
C LEU A 504 -14.96 27.68 2.92
N ARG A 505 -15.70 27.61 1.81
CA ARG A 505 -17.17 27.60 1.78
C ARG A 505 -17.74 26.44 2.58
N SER A 506 -18.44 26.69 3.68
CA SER A 506 -19.02 25.66 4.56
C SER A 506 -20.10 24.74 3.94
N GLY A 507 -20.44 24.87 2.65
CA GLY A 507 -21.69 24.34 2.07
C GLY A 507 -21.74 22.86 1.69
N SER A 508 -20.65 22.09 1.79
CA SER A 508 -20.67 20.63 1.47
C SER A 508 -19.51 19.83 2.07
N HIS A 509 -18.75 20.42 2.99
CA HIS A 509 -17.47 19.85 3.39
C HIS A 509 -17.58 18.88 4.56
N SER A 510 -16.70 17.88 4.55
CA SER A 510 -16.48 16.93 5.64
C SER A 510 -16.20 17.63 6.96
N ASP A 511 -16.61 16.99 8.06
CA ASP A 511 -16.27 17.44 9.42
C ASP A 511 -14.76 17.52 9.64
N GLY A 512 -13.97 16.71 8.91
CA GLY A 512 -12.51 16.78 8.88
C GLY A 512 -11.99 18.16 8.43
N LEU A 513 -12.58 18.74 7.37
CA LEU A 513 -12.21 20.06 6.88
C LEU A 513 -12.55 21.16 7.89
N ARG A 514 -13.75 21.10 8.47
CA ARG A 514 -14.20 22.06 9.49
C ARG A 514 -13.29 21.99 10.74
N CYS A 515 -12.91 20.78 11.17
CA CYS A 515 -11.94 20.58 12.24
C CYS A 515 -10.58 21.19 11.88
N GLY A 516 -10.08 20.92 10.66
CA GLY A 516 -8.81 21.46 10.17
C GLY A 516 -8.79 22.98 10.18
N ARG A 517 -9.89 23.63 9.74
CA ARG A 517 -10.04 25.08 9.75
C ARG A 517 -9.92 25.63 11.17
N MET A 518 -10.65 25.04 12.12
CA MET A 518 -10.63 25.46 13.52
C MET A 518 -9.23 25.29 14.14
N ARG A 519 -8.53 24.20 13.85
CA ARG A 519 -7.15 24.01 14.33
C ARG A 519 -6.21 25.08 13.80
N VAL A 520 -6.24 25.35 12.49
CA VAL A 520 -5.42 26.43 11.90
C VAL A 520 -5.74 27.76 12.55
N VAL A 521 -7.02 28.10 12.73
CA VAL A 521 -7.45 29.30 13.44
C VAL A 521 -6.91 29.36 14.87
N ALA A 522 -6.96 28.25 15.62
CA ALA A 522 -6.46 28.19 16.98
C ALA A 522 -4.96 28.48 17.06
N HIS A 523 -4.17 27.97 16.11
CA HIS A 523 -2.72 28.20 16.09
C HIS A 523 -2.35 29.59 15.57
N LEU A 524 -3.02 30.09 14.53
CA LEU A 524 -2.85 31.47 14.07
C LEU A 524 -3.19 32.45 15.21
N ALA A 525 -4.26 32.18 15.95
CA ALA A 525 -4.66 32.96 17.10
C ALA A 525 -3.67 32.89 18.29
N THR A 526 -2.52 32.22 18.20
CA THR A 526 -1.48 32.38 19.23
C THR A 526 -0.74 33.72 19.08
N ASN A 527 -0.71 34.28 17.87
CA ASN A 527 -0.07 35.57 17.58
C ASN A 527 -0.96 36.76 17.99
N MET A 528 -0.41 37.69 18.76
CA MET A 528 -1.17 38.81 19.33
C MET A 528 -1.61 39.86 18.30
N ILE A 529 -0.82 40.06 17.22
CA ILE A 529 -1.17 40.99 16.12
C ILE A 529 -2.40 40.48 15.39
N LEU A 530 -2.47 39.15 15.18
CA LEU A 530 -3.62 38.50 14.58
C LEU A 530 -4.89 38.66 15.42
N LYS A 531 -4.79 38.56 16.75
CA LYS A 531 -5.98 38.67 17.62
C LYS A 531 -6.71 39.98 17.39
N SER A 532 -6.00 41.12 17.30
CA SER A 532 -6.64 42.41 17.02
C SER A 532 -7.33 42.46 15.65
N ASP A 533 -6.72 41.88 14.63
CA ASP A 533 -7.29 41.83 13.26
C ASP A 533 -8.45 40.82 13.16
N MET A 534 -8.45 39.78 13.99
CA MET A 534 -9.52 38.79 14.10
C MET A 534 -10.74 39.35 14.82
N VAL A 535 -10.58 40.27 15.78
CA VAL A 535 -11.72 41.04 16.35
C VAL A 535 -12.44 41.81 15.24
N ALA A 536 -11.69 42.41 14.32
CA ALA A 536 -12.27 43.15 13.20
C ALA A 536 -13.01 42.21 12.21
N ASN A 537 -12.54 40.97 12.06
CA ASN A 537 -13.16 39.95 11.21
C ASN A 537 -14.19 39.11 11.98
N THR A 538 -15.37 39.69 12.25
CA THR A 538 -16.49 39.02 12.96
C THR A 538 -16.88 37.64 12.41
N ASP A 539 -16.58 37.34 11.15
CA ASP A 539 -16.92 36.07 10.52
C ASP A 539 -16.16 34.88 11.12
N ILE A 540 -14.92 35.03 11.59
CA ILE A 540 -14.18 33.91 12.20
C ILE A 540 -14.79 33.49 13.53
N LEU A 541 -15.25 34.48 14.31
CA LEU A 541 -15.93 34.25 15.59
C LEU A 541 -17.28 33.57 15.36
N ARG A 542 -18.03 34.00 14.34
CA ARG A 542 -19.29 33.35 13.92
C ARG A 542 -19.06 31.90 13.51
N ILE A 543 -18.04 31.62 12.70
CA ILE A 543 -17.71 30.24 12.28
C ILE A 543 -17.36 29.37 13.50
N ALA A 544 -16.63 29.92 14.47
CA ALA A 544 -16.33 29.19 15.71
C ALA A 544 -17.61 28.89 16.51
N VAL A 545 -18.53 29.85 16.64
CA VAL A 545 -19.85 29.66 17.29
C VAL A 545 -20.69 28.60 16.57
N GLU A 546 -20.82 28.71 15.24
CA GLU A 546 -21.54 27.74 14.42
C GLU A 546 -20.93 26.33 14.54
N THR A 547 -19.61 26.23 14.66
CA THR A 547 -18.91 24.95 14.82
C THR A 547 -19.06 24.38 16.23
N LEU A 548 -19.10 25.22 17.27
CA LEU A 548 -19.44 24.81 18.63
C LEU A 548 -20.88 24.26 18.73
N ALA A 549 -21.78 24.69 17.85
CA ALA A 549 -23.16 24.21 17.79
C ALA A 549 -23.30 22.84 17.08
N SER A 550 -22.23 22.35 16.42
CA SER A 550 -22.22 21.05 15.73
C SER A 550 -22.54 19.91 16.70
N GLU A 551 -23.16 18.83 16.26
CA GLU A 551 -23.38 17.64 17.12
C GLU A 551 -22.12 16.77 17.26
N ASP A 552 -21.18 16.88 16.33
CA ASP A 552 -19.93 16.11 16.36
C ASP A 552 -18.99 16.59 17.50
N PRO A 553 -18.65 15.71 18.46
CA PRO A 553 -17.76 16.07 19.56
C PRO A 553 -16.35 16.50 19.10
N SER A 554 -15.85 15.95 17.97
CA SER A 554 -14.52 16.31 17.45
C SER A 554 -14.49 17.75 16.98
N LEU A 555 -15.54 18.18 16.27
CA LEU A 555 -15.74 19.57 15.85
C LEU A 555 -15.91 20.52 17.02
N LYS A 556 -16.73 20.15 18.00
CA LYS A 556 -16.92 20.94 19.22
C LYS A 556 -15.60 21.15 19.93
N ALA A 557 -14.81 20.10 20.13
CA ALA A 557 -13.51 20.19 20.80
C ALA A 557 -12.53 21.07 20.02
N ALA A 558 -12.47 20.92 18.68
CA ALA A 558 -11.63 21.77 17.85
C ALA A 558 -12.03 23.25 17.93
N ALA A 559 -13.34 23.55 17.87
CA ALA A 559 -13.84 24.93 17.98
C ALA A 559 -13.62 25.50 19.39
N ALA A 560 -13.78 24.71 20.45
CA ALA A 560 -13.47 25.13 21.81
C ALA A 560 -11.98 25.49 21.97
N ALA A 561 -11.07 24.69 21.39
CA ALA A 561 -9.64 25.00 21.39
C ALA A 561 -9.37 26.32 20.65
N SER A 562 -10.01 26.55 19.50
CA SER A 562 -9.92 27.83 18.78
C SER A 562 -10.38 29.00 19.62
N VAL A 563 -11.52 28.85 20.32
CA VAL A 563 -12.06 29.88 21.20
C VAL A 563 -11.11 30.18 22.36
N ALA A 564 -10.52 29.16 22.97
CA ALA A 564 -9.51 29.34 24.03
C ALA A 564 -8.32 30.16 23.52
N SER A 565 -7.73 29.78 22.38
CA SER A 565 -6.60 30.49 21.78
C SER A 565 -6.95 31.94 21.39
N LEU A 566 -8.15 32.14 20.84
CA LEU A 566 -8.67 33.46 20.45
C LEU A 566 -8.85 34.39 21.65
N ALA A 567 -9.41 33.87 22.75
CA ALA A 567 -9.68 34.65 23.95
C ALA A 567 -8.40 34.94 24.76
N ARG A 568 -7.40 34.06 24.70
CA ARG A 568 -6.17 34.15 25.49
C ARG A 568 -5.49 35.50 25.33
N GLY A 569 -5.43 36.29 26.40
CA GLY A 569 -4.76 37.60 26.40
C GLY A 569 -5.41 38.65 25.48
N ALA A 570 -6.61 38.41 24.95
CA ALA A 570 -7.34 39.34 24.09
C ALA A 570 -8.77 39.55 24.63
N PRO A 571 -8.94 40.42 25.64
CA PRO A 571 -10.24 40.61 26.29
C PRO A 571 -11.32 41.11 25.31
N ASP A 572 -10.94 41.88 24.28
CA ASP A 572 -11.88 42.36 23.25
C ASP A 572 -12.47 41.21 22.42
N VAL A 573 -11.66 40.21 22.07
CA VAL A 573 -12.13 38.98 21.41
C VAL A 573 -13.05 38.21 22.34
N GLY A 574 -12.65 38.05 23.60
CA GLY A 574 -13.47 37.37 24.60
C GLY A 574 -14.82 38.04 24.84
N ARG A 575 -14.88 39.39 24.83
CA ARG A 575 -16.12 40.17 24.91
C ARG A 575 -17.07 39.85 23.77
N GLU A 576 -16.54 39.84 22.55
CA GLU A 576 -17.35 39.56 21.36
C GLU A 576 -17.83 38.10 21.33
N LEU A 577 -17.00 37.15 21.74
CA LEU A 577 -17.39 35.75 21.91
C LEU A 577 -18.53 35.58 22.92
N CYS A 578 -18.49 36.29 24.06
CA CYS A 578 -19.60 36.27 25.03
C CYS A 578 -20.89 36.85 24.42
N ARG A 579 -20.81 37.96 23.68
CA ARG A 579 -21.98 38.51 22.98
C ARG A 579 -22.59 37.55 21.96
N LEU A 580 -21.79 36.67 21.38
CA LEU A 580 -22.25 35.62 20.47
C LEU A 580 -22.79 34.38 21.19
N GLY A 581 -22.86 34.38 22.53
CA GLY A 581 -23.42 33.29 23.33
C GLY A 581 -22.50 32.07 23.52
N VAL A 582 -21.21 32.22 23.22
CA VAL A 582 -20.23 31.11 23.28
C VAL A 582 -20.06 30.58 24.71
N ALA A 583 -20.18 31.47 25.71
CA ALA A 583 -20.09 31.16 27.13
C ALA A 583 -20.95 29.97 27.54
N LEU A 584 -22.24 30.03 27.22
CA LEU A 584 -23.23 29.01 27.62
C LEU A 584 -22.98 27.68 26.91
N MET A 585 -22.57 27.74 25.64
CA MET A 585 -22.22 26.56 24.86
C MET A 585 -21.03 25.83 25.50
N LEU A 586 -19.96 26.55 25.85
CA LEU A 586 -18.79 25.96 26.48
C LEU A 586 -19.09 25.41 27.88
N LEU A 587 -19.93 26.09 28.68
CA LEU A 587 -20.33 25.61 30.01
C LEU A 587 -21.14 24.31 29.93
N SER A 588 -21.95 24.15 28.89
CA SER A 588 -22.66 22.89 28.64
C SER A 588 -21.68 21.77 28.24
N MET A 589 -20.69 22.09 27.40
CA MET A 589 -19.67 21.13 26.96
C MET A 589 -18.72 20.72 28.08
N ALA A 590 -18.34 21.64 28.95
CA ALA A 590 -17.41 21.39 30.04
C ALA A 590 -17.94 20.34 31.04
N GLN A 591 -19.27 20.14 31.10
CA GLN A 591 -19.91 19.12 31.93
C GLN A 591 -19.79 17.70 31.34
N LEU A 592 -19.33 17.56 30.10
CA LEU A 592 -19.10 16.27 29.45
C LEU A 592 -17.76 15.66 29.88
N PRO A 593 -17.59 14.33 29.80
CA PRO A 593 -16.35 13.64 30.17
C PRO A 593 -15.08 14.18 29.46
N ASP A 594 -15.22 14.63 28.22
CA ASP A 594 -14.12 15.18 27.40
C ASP A 594 -14.07 16.73 27.42
N GLY A 595 -14.66 17.34 28.44
CA GLY A 595 -14.83 18.79 28.56
C GLY A 595 -13.56 19.61 28.83
N ALA A 596 -12.38 19.00 28.88
CA ALA A 596 -11.12 19.66 29.28
C ALA A 596 -10.80 20.91 28.42
N VAL A 597 -10.97 20.80 27.11
CA VAL A 597 -10.73 21.91 26.17
C VAL A 597 -11.77 23.03 26.37
N ALA A 598 -13.02 22.68 26.69
CA ALA A 598 -14.04 23.66 27.00
C ALA A 598 -13.76 24.37 28.34
N ILE A 599 -13.20 23.67 29.33
CA ILE A 599 -12.77 24.25 30.61
C ILE A 599 -11.69 25.30 30.37
N GLU A 600 -10.69 25.00 29.52
CA GLU A 600 -9.65 25.96 29.15
C GLU A 600 -10.26 27.21 28.48
N ALA A 601 -11.18 27.02 27.53
CA ALA A 601 -11.88 28.13 26.88
C ALA A 601 -12.71 28.97 27.86
N VAL A 602 -13.39 28.34 28.81
CA VAL A 602 -14.13 29.03 29.89
C VAL A 602 -13.17 29.80 30.79
N ALA A 603 -11.99 29.26 31.09
CA ALA A 603 -10.99 29.94 31.91
C ALA A 603 -10.49 31.22 31.25
N GLU A 604 -10.25 31.20 29.94
CA GLU A 604 -9.82 32.37 29.18
C GLU A 604 -10.95 33.42 29.07
N LEU A 605 -12.20 32.98 28.81
CA LEU A 605 -13.36 33.88 28.77
C LEU A 605 -13.73 34.44 30.13
N ALA A 606 -13.47 33.72 31.21
CA ALA A 606 -13.72 34.18 32.57
C ALA A 606 -12.95 35.46 32.92
N LEU A 607 -11.85 35.76 32.22
CA LEU A 607 -11.09 37.00 32.36
C LEU A 607 -11.83 38.24 31.84
N VAL A 608 -12.99 38.04 31.20
CA VAL A 608 -13.81 39.09 30.61
C VAL A 608 -15.07 39.34 31.47
N PRO A 609 -15.37 40.61 31.80
CA PRO A 609 -16.57 41.00 32.55
C PRO A 609 -17.90 40.41 32.08
N GLU A 610 -18.15 40.48 30.78
CA GLU A 610 -19.38 40.08 30.14
C GLU A 610 -19.69 38.58 30.34
N MET A 611 -18.65 37.74 30.44
CA MET A 611 -18.78 36.32 30.77
C MET A 611 -19.41 36.14 32.16
N VAL A 612 -18.97 36.93 33.14
CA VAL A 612 -19.47 36.84 34.51
C VAL A 612 -20.95 37.24 34.54
N GLU A 613 -21.32 38.32 33.85
CA GLU A 613 -22.71 38.76 33.75
C GLU A 613 -23.61 37.70 33.09
N GLU A 614 -23.17 37.10 31.99
CA GLU A 614 -23.92 36.07 31.25
C GLU A 614 -24.11 34.79 32.08
N VAL A 615 -23.07 34.33 32.77
CA VAL A 615 -23.14 33.20 33.72
C VAL A 615 -24.14 33.48 34.85
N MET A 616 -24.18 34.71 35.35
CA MET A 616 -25.11 35.09 36.42
C MET A 616 -26.56 35.09 35.94
N GLN A 617 -26.81 35.56 34.73
CA GLN A 617 -28.16 35.65 34.17
C GLN A 617 -28.71 34.27 33.78
N SER A 618 -27.85 33.36 33.33
CA SER A 618 -28.23 32.03 32.84
C SER A 618 -28.39 30.97 33.93
N ASN A 619 -28.17 31.31 35.20
CA ASN A 619 -28.14 30.37 36.32
C ASN A 619 -27.09 29.23 36.15
N ALA A 620 -26.09 29.44 35.29
CA ALA A 620 -25.03 28.47 34.98
C ALA A 620 -23.96 28.35 36.08
N VAL A 621 -24.12 29.08 37.19
CA VAL A 621 -23.25 29.06 38.37
C VAL A 621 -23.09 27.63 38.94
N ALA A 622 -24.16 26.82 38.88
CA ALA A 622 -24.10 25.42 39.30
C ALA A 622 -23.14 24.59 38.42
N GLY A 623 -23.12 24.84 37.10
CA GLY A 623 -22.19 24.21 36.18
C GLY A 623 -20.74 24.58 36.49
N LEU A 624 -20.46 25.86 36.70
CA LEU A 624 -19.13 26.33 37.14
C LEU A 624 -18.69 25.71 38.46
N TYR A 625 -19.60 25.50 39.41
CA TYR A 625 -19.29 24.85 40.67
C TYR A 625 -18.84 23.39 40.48
N VAL A 626 -19.47 22.66 39.56
CA VAL A 626 -19.07 21.29 39.21
C VAL A 626 -17.67 21.28 38.57
N LEU A 627 -17.39 22.22 37.65
CA LEU A 627 -16.09 22.34 36.99
C LEU A 627 -14.97 22.74 37.96
N ALA A 628 -15.26 23.68 38.85
CA ALA A 628 -14.36 24.15 39.91
C ALA A 628 -13.90 23.01 40.82
N ARG A 629 -14.71 21.97 40.99
CA ARG A 629 -14.37 20.80 41.81
C ARG A 629 -13.32 19.89 41.14
N GLY A 630 -13.21 19.97 39.81
CA GLY A 630 -12.26 19.18 39.01
C GLY A 630 -10.94 19.88 38.73
N ASP A 631 -10.92 21.21 38.57
CA ASP A 631 -9.72 21.96 38.16
C ASP A 631 -9.52 23.26 38.98
N ARG A 632 -8.38 23.35 39.69
CA ARG A 632 -8.03 24.50 40.55
C ARG A 632 -7.65 25.75 39.75
N SER A 633 -7.17 25.60 38.52
CA SER A 633 -6.71 26.73 37.69
C SER A 633 -7.89 27.61 37.24
N LEU A 634 -9.00 26.98 36.85
CA LEU A 634 -10.26 27.62 36.51
C LEU A 634 -10.77 28.51 37.66
N VAL A 635 -10.71 27.98 38.89
CA VAL A 635 -11.16 28.68 40.09
C VAL A 635 -10.32 29.93 40.37
N ALA A 636 -9.00 29.82 40.22
CA ALA A 636 -8.09 30.95 40.39
C ALA A 636 -8.34 32.05 39.35
N GLY A 637 -8.55 31.68 38.07
CA GLY A 637 -8.89 32.63 37.00
C GLY A 637 -10.20 33.37 37.25
N LEU A 638 -11.27 32.63 37.60
CA LEU A 638 -12.58 33.20 37.93
C LEU A 638 -12.52 34.15 39.14
N LEU A 639 -11.77 33.80 40.18
CA LEU A 639 -11.61 34.65 41.36
C LEU A 639 -10.84 35.94 41.05
N SER A 640 -9.78 35.85 40.26
CA SER A 640 -8.96 36.99 39.84
C SER A 640 -9.77 37.96 38.98
N SER A 641 -10.56 37.45 38.04
CA SER A 641 -11.44 38.28 37.21
C SER A 641 -12.56 38.94 38.01
N ALA A 642 -13.22 38.18 38.89
CA ALA A 642 -14.25 38.72 39.78
C ALA A 642 -13.71 39.85 40.67
N ASP A 643 -12.47 39.73 41.17
CA ASP A 643 -11.81 40.80 41.92
C ASP A 643 -11.57 42.05 41.11
N LYS A 644 -11.02 41.89 39.90
CA LYS A 644 -10.76 43.01 39.00
C LYS A 644 -12.05 43.75 38.65
N HIS A 645 -13.11 43.00 38.33
CA HIS A 645 -14.41 43.58 38.04
C HIS A 645 -15.03 44.30 39.25
N LEU A 646 -14.87 43.74 40.44
CA LEU A 646 -15.34 44.37 41.67
C LEU A 646 -14.63 45.70 41.91
N GLU A 647 -13.32 45.76 41.69
CA GLU A 647 -12.56 47.02 41.78
C GLU A 647 -12.95 48.04 40.70
N ASP A 648 -13.18 47.61 39.46
CA ASP A 648 -13.68 48.50 38.40
C ASP A 648 -15.06 49.08 38.73
N CYS A 649 -15.98 48.25 39.27
CA CYS A 649 -17.29 48.70 39.76
C CYS A 649 -17.14 49.71 40.92
N LYS A 650 -16.25 49.43 41.88
CA LYS A 650 -15.96 50.37 42.99
C LYS A 650 -15.41 51.69 42.46
N MET A 651 -14.51 51.66 41.47
CA MET A 651 -13.93 52.86 40.85
C MET A 651 -15.00 53.68 40.12
N ARG A 652 -15.89 53.05 39.35
CA ARG A 652 -17.03 53.72 38.71
C ARG A 652 -18.01 54.32 39.71
N LEU A 653 -18.35 53.59 40.79
CA LEU A 653 -19.20 54.10 41.86
C LEU A 653 -18.55 55.29 42.60
N ARG A 654 -17.24 55.28 42.82
CA ARG A 654 -16.50 56.43 43.36
C ARG A 654 -16.57 57.63 42.42
N ALA A 655 -16.38 57.42 41.11
CA ALA A 655 -16.46 58.48 40.10
C ALA A 655 -17.88 59.11 40.04
N LEU A 656 -18.92 58.29 40.01
CA LEU A 656 -20.32 58.74 40.08
C LEU A 656 -20.64 59.43 41.41
N SER A 657 -20.08 58.96 42.52
CA SER A 657 -20.20 59.62 43.83
C SER A 657 -19.50 60.99 43.85
N THR A 658 -18.38 61.16 43.14
CA THR A 658 -17.70 62.46 43.06
C THR A 658 -18.47 63.45 42.18
N GLU A 659 -19.07 63.01 41.07
CA GLU A 659 -19.90 63.86 40.20
C GLU A 659 -21.23 64.25 40.86
N SER A 660 -21.86 63.35 41.60
CA SER A 660 -23.09 63.60 42.36
C SER A 660 -22.88 64.38 43.68
N SER A 661 -21.64 64.48 44.16
CA SER A 661 -21.30 65.29 45.35
C SER A 661 -21.46 66.80 45.15
N SER A 662 -21.78 67.26 43.93
CA SER A 662 -22.21 68.63 43.71
C SER A 662 -23.65 68.91 44.16
N LYS A 663 -24.50 67.89 44.44
CA LYS A 663 -25.90 68.12 44.87
C LYS A 663 -26.58 67.16 45.86
N ALA A 664 -26.01 66.06 46.33
CA ALA A 664 -26.68 65.27 47.39
C ALA A 664 -25.72 64.50 48.30
N GLY A 665 -25.94 64.61 49.62
CA GLY A 665 -25.01 64.18 50.67
C GLY A 665 -25.06 62.70 51.09
N SER A 666 -23.91 62.28 51.63
CA SER A 666 -23.68 61.36 52.76
C SER A 666 -24.10 59.88 52.69
N ARG A 667 -24.86 59.38 51.71
CA ARG A 667 -25.28 57.96 51.73
C ARG A 667 -24.34 56.97 51.02
N ALA A 668 -23.52 57.41 50.06
CA ALA A 668 -22.63 56.53 49.31
C ALA A 668 -21.33 56.13 50.06
N GLY A 669 -20.82 56.99 50.95
CA GLY A 669 -19.53 56.78 51.63
C GLY A 669 -19.52 55.69 52.70
N ALA A 670 -20.66 55.37 53.31
CA ALA A 670 -20.74 54.40 54.40
C ALA A 670 -20.79 52.93 53.92
N LEU A 671 -21.12 52.68 52.65
CA LEU A 671 -21.26 51.32 52.10
C LEU A 671 -19.95 50.77 51.50
N LEU A 672 -19.08 51.64 50.98
CA LEU A 672 -17.77 51.26 50.43
C LEU A 672 -16.76 50.79 51.49
N ALA A 673 -17.00 51.06 52.77
CA ALA A 673 -16.10 50.71 53.88
C ALA A 673 -16.25 49.26 54.39
N SER A 674 -17.20 48.47 53.86
CA SER A 674 -17.43 47.08 54.28
C SER A 674 -16.91 46.06 53.25
N SER A 675 -15.59 46.02 53.06
CA SER A 675 -14.96 44.87 52.39
C SER A 675 -13.67 44.50 53.10
N THR A 676 -13.74 43.43 53.90
CA THR A 676 -12.57 42.80 54.52
C THR A 676 -11.79 42.02 53.46
N SER A 677 -10.51 42.37 53.26
CA SER A 677 -9.59 41.54 52.49
C SER A 677 -9.35 40.23 53.24
N VAL A 678 -9.74 39.11 52.65
CA VAL A 678 -9.32 37.79 53.15
C VAL A 678 -7.99 37.47 52.50
N CYS A 679 -6.89 37.64 53.23
CA CYS A 679 -5.60 37.10 52.85
C CYS A 679 -5.64 35.58 53.06
N VAL A 680 -5.34 34.82 52.01
CA VAL A 680 -5.12 33.37 52.10
C VAL A 680 -3.62 33.17 52.26
N GLU A 681 -3.17 32.90 53.48
CA GLU A 681 -1.80 32.46 53.78
C GLU A 681 -1.80 30.96 54.13
N ASP A 682 -0.90 30.23 53.47
CA ASP A 682 -0.35 28.88 53.64
C ASP A 682 -1.22 27.62 53.85
N GLU A 683 -1.14 26.77 52.81
CA GLU A 683 -0.84 25.33 52.77
C GLU A 683 -1.32 24.41 53.91
N THR A 684 -2.41 23.66 53.67
CA THR A 684 -2.35 22.19 53.39
C THR A 684 -3.71 21.48 53.44
N ASP A 685 -4.80 22.12 53.87
CA ASP A 685 -6.14 21.49 53.83
C ASP A 685 -7.25 22.51 53.52
N PHE A 686 -7.45 22.82 52.24
CA PHE A 686 -8.56 23.68 51.82
C PHE A 686 -9.87 22.89 51.72
N LYS A 687 -10.81 23.18 52.62
CA LYS A 687 -12.23 22.83 52.44
C LYS A 687 -12.77 23.62 51.25
N PHE A 688 -12.81 22.97 50.08
CA PHE A 688 -13.43 23.42 48.82
C PHE A 688 -14.75 24.23 48.93
N PRO A 689 -15.65 23.96 49.91
CA PRO A 689 -16.83 24.81 50.12
C PRO A 689 -16.51 26.29 50.35
N LEU A 690 -15.38 26.63 50.95
CA LEU A 690 -15.03 28.01 51.27
C LEU A 690 -14.69 28.83 50.02
N VAL A 691 -13.94 28.25 49.07
CA VAL A 691 -13.54 28.94 47.83
C VAL A 691 -14.74 29.20 46.93
N ALA A 692 -15.66 28.24 46.84
CA ALA A 692 -16.92 28.41 46.13
C ALA A 692 -17.82 29.46 46.80
N VAL A 693 -17.89 29.49 48.13
CA VAL A 693 -18.59 30.55 48.87
C VAL A 693 -17.94 31.92 48.63
N THR A 694 -16.61 32.00 48.58
CA THR A 694 -15.88 33.25 48.26
C THR A 694 -16.15 33.71 46.84
N LEU A 695 -16.16 32.79 45.86
CA LEU A 695 -16.48 33.09 44.47
C LEU A 695 -17.94 33.56 44.35
N VAL A 696 -18.90 32.82 44.90
CA VAL A 696 -20.33 33.21 44.93
C VAL A 696 -20.54 34.54 45.65
N ASN A 697 -19.86 34.80 46.76
CA ASN A 697 -19.96 36.06 47.50
C ASN A 697 -19.35 37.23 46.71
N ARG A 698 -18.19 37.07 46.07
CA ARG A 698 -17.59 38.12 45.24
C ARG A 698 -18.43 38.42 44.02
N ILE A 699 -18.96 37.37 43.38
CA ILE A 699 -19.93 37.47 42.30
C ILE A 699 -21.21 38.21 42.75
N ALA A 700 -21.75 37.90 43.93
CA ALA A 700 -22.90 38.59 44.49
C ALA A 700 -22.59 40.06 44.81
N GLN A 701 -21.37 40.37 45.23
CA GLN A 701 -20.89 41.74 45.44
C GLN A 701 -20.77 42.51 44.12
N VAL A 702 -20.26 41.89 43.06
CA VAL A 702 -20.22 42.47 41.70
C VAL A 702 -21.63 42.77 41.20
N ASN A 703 -22.55 41.80 41.28
CA ASN A 703 -23.95 42.00 40.89
C ASN A 703 -24.64 43.12 41.66
N ARG A 704 -24.38 43.25 42.97
CA ARG A 704 -24.91 44.34 43.80
C ARG A 704 -24.33 45.69 43.36
N ALA A 705 -23.02 45.77 43.15
CA ALA A 705 -22.34 46.99 42.73
C ALA A 705 -22.77 47.46 41.32
N SER A 706 -22.93 46.54 40.37
CA SER A 706 -23.42 46.84 39.01
C SER A 706 -24.87 47.33 39.02
N ARG A 707 -25.77 46.68 39.77
CA ARG A 707 -27.16 47.16 39.92
C ARG A 707 -27.24 48.56 40.53
N GLU A 708 -26.43 48.83 41.55
CA GLU A 708 -26.37 50.15 42.18
C GLU A 708 -25.80 51.23 41.24
N ALA A 709 -24.81 50.90 40.40
CA ALA A 709 -24.28 51.82 39.40
C ALA A 709 -25.34 52.21 38.36
N VAL A 710 -26.16 51.27 37.89
CA VAL A 710 -27.27 51.52 36.95
C VAL A 710 -28.39 52.35 37.58
N ILE A 711 -28.74 52.07 38.84
CA ILE A 711 -29.73 52.86 39.60
C ILE A 711 -29.25 54.31 39.77
N ASN A 712 -27.96 54.51 40.04
CA ASN A 712 -27.39 55.84 40.28
C ASN A 712 -27.14 56.65 38.99
N SER A 713 -27.02 56.00 37.82
CA SER A 713 -26.84 56.70 36.54
C SER A 713 -28.14 57.17 35.89
N GLY A 714 -29.30 56.92 36.50
CA GLY A 714 -30.61 57.45 36.05
C GLY A 714 -31.13 56.92 34.72
N GLY A 715 -30.58 55.80 34.21
CA GLY A 715 -31.05 55.15 32.98
C GLY A 715 -32.34 54.35 33.19
N PRO A 716 -33.20 54.18 32.16
CA PRO A 716 -34.42 53.39 32.27
C PRO A 716 -34.08 51.92 32.60
N SER A 717 -34.66 51.43 33.69
CA SER A 717 -34.47 50.07 34.18
C SER A 717 -35.08 49.05 33.22
N VAL A 718 -34.23 48.28 32.54
CA VAL A 718 -34.59 46.94 32.02
C VAL A 718 -33.43 45.99 32.33
N ILE A 719 -33.47 45.38 33.52
CA ILE A 719 -32.87 44.06 33.86
C ILE A 719 -33.76 43.43 34.93
#